data_AF-A0A812IYF4-F1
#
_entry.id   AF-A0A812IYF4-F1
#
_cell.length_a   1.000
_cell.length_b   1.000
_cell.length_c   1.000
_cell.angle_alpha   90.00
_cell.angle_beta   90.00
_cell.angle_gamma   90.00
#
_symmetry.space_group_name_H-M   'P 1'
#
loop_
_entity.id
_entity.type
_entity.pdbx_description
1 polymer ?
#
loop_
_entity_poly.entity_id
_entity_poly.type
_entity_poly.pdbx_seq_one_letter_code
_entity_poly.pdbx_strand_id
1 'polypeptide(L)'
;MKCVALLPTQLYFLFPVRSSSSFASFGSFCERKLYAMSLEEAEERVPSFRRCSVTTYAWRLQQELSASVCATNVVDEAEVIVVPGYTFVDCHWPHYHHDACKREGTYFRKGEICYDHQTMKDYSALRREPDFAAKILALVDAGTPDDPHGFSDRQLSQHPGFIIMRLGLGTWADRPGINIALPSGPTPRCSSLKSKMSMLEPLNMKKYLVTFKGYLSRNPRRLAAAKLHHNDLDVIIVDSQDAYDFEDLLYSSVFGLVLEGDALFTFRLNEVICSGSIPVLVSSSQVPPLQDLVPFETYGVMVADDELPELVARLRALGVTVRSQLRSEVCKNYVETFELQAAAVAKQLSRRPSPAQAQSPSCASGKQALAFYVLSFAETESRVPELEFCQVYGYAARLHHAFEAIRGISRTCVVRQLEEAAVVLVPGFSTRRQHEWLETRFQEDCSEAVVLHAYRKLRSQEDLRGKLLVLLDAGDFSIPEDQDMAWLRIGPSRSSFRLQRDLAIPSEPTPLASRPESLLSFLEPVDMKRYFLSFKGRLREVGLPETVGYRGKHVVLVDEADARYDLQYLLLHSAFSLLADVSAFNDVVCSGSIPVMMARDWVPPFEGFTNFETYGLQLGSGLALPDLIDKLEAEVVDDAKMYVLRENARALCNRALQSYEVQASAILEAFANPTRAIEPRQDAIQQTLHCKDRIMLLSNNMLYRASETRSHSLTRNWYMVSPGPYIWLTAYRDVVFAVYSDYMVYRFPTALRKVWRHSKWKNPAWKWELAADGSVTAIAISDGIMYGVGLDDNMYYQALDNMTPQSHWALVGLSKPMPLQGLASLQGAIYGAHGNRIYVLNLTGRHWDLSARQYLPGDFRHLL
;
A
#
# COMPACT_ATOMS: atom_id res chain seq x y z
N MET A 1 -48.20 51.78 -22.03
CA MET A 1 -47.27 51.66 -23.17
C MET A 1 -46.92 50.19 -23.31
N LYS A 2 -47.73 49.35 -24.00
CA LYS A 2 -47.80 49.05 -25.44
C LYS A 2 -46.47 48.57 -26.08
N CYS A 3 -46.40 47.25 -26.26
CA CYS A 3 -45.85 46.38 -27.33
C CYS A 3 -44.62 46.82 -28.15
N VAL A 4 -43.79 45.84 -28.57
CA VAL A 4 -43.71 45.32 -29.96
C VAL A 4 -42.60 44.24 -30.09
N ALA A 5 -42.93 43.16 -30.80
CA ALA A 5 -42.06 42.07 -31.23
C ALA A 5 -41.31 42.41 -32.52
N LEU A 6 -40.17 41.75 -32.81
CA LEU A 6 -39.67 41.50 -34.18
C LEU A 6 -38.55 40.43 -34.19
N LEU A 7 -38.81 39.33 -34.92
CA LEU A 7 -37.87 38.49 -35.68
C LEU A 7 -38.41 38.52 -37.14
N PRO A 8 -37.74 37.99 -38.18
CA PRO A 8 -36.30 37.92 -38.51
C PRO A 8 -36.02 38.28 -40.00
N THR A 9 -34.77 38.49 -40.41
CA THR A 9 -34.32 38.14 -41.78
C THR A 9 -32.80 37.95 -41.89
N GLN A 10 -32.45 36.72 -42.27
CA GLN A 10 -31.30 36.21 -43.05
C GLN A 10 -30.07 37.10 -43.29
N LEU A 11 -28.87 36.58 -42.98
CA LEU A 11 -27.74 36.57 -43.92
C LEU A 11 -26.62 35.58 -43.48
N TYR A 12 -26.47 34.55 -44.32
CA TYR A 12 -25.27 33.82 -44.76
C TYR A 12 -24.23 33.24 -43.77
N PHE A 13 -24.05 31.93 -43.95
CA PHE A 13 -22.86 31.11 -43.67
C PHE A 13 -21.54 31.83 -44.00
N LEU A 14 -20.67 31.96 -43.01
CA LEU A 14 -19.21 31.79 -43.16
C LEU A 14 -18.63 31.18 -41.88
N PHE A 15 -17.80 30.15 -42.08
CA PHE A 15 -17.00 29.31 -41.18
C PHE A 15 -16.76 29.80 -39.73
N PRO A 16 -16.77 28.91 -38.71
CA PRO A 16 -16.21 29.23 -37.42
C PRO A 16 -14.69 29.29 -37.51
N VAL A 17 -14.16 30.51 -37.42
CA VAL A 17 -12.80 30.76 -36.93
C VAL A 17 -12.69 30.10 -35.55
N ARG A 18 -11.67 29.25 -35.38
CA ARG A 18 -11.30 28.65 -34.09
C ARG A 18 -11.24 29.76 -33.03
N SER A 19 -12.14 29.71 -32.06
CA SER A 19 -12.01 30.53 -30.86
C SER A 19 -10.79 30.03 -30.10
N SER A 20 -9.74 30.86 -30.08
CA SER A 20 -8.67 30.75 -29.11
C SER A 20 -9.28 31.02 -27.73
N SER A 21 -9.83 29.97 -27.12
CA SER A 21 -10.09 29.98 -25.69
C SER A 21 -8.76 30.25 -25.00
N SER A 22 -8.73 31.33 -24.23
CA SER A 22 -7.60 31.75 -23.42
C SER A 22 -7.32 30.66 -22.40
N PHE A 23 -6.46 29.70 -22.75
CA PHE A 23 -5.77 28.88 -21.77
C PHE A 23 -5.06 29.86 -20.84
N ALA A 24 -5.48 29.88 -19.57
CA ALA A 24 -4.70 30.55 -18.53
C ALA A 24 -3.26 30.04 -18.64
N SER A 25 -2.34 30.97 -18.81
CA SER A 25 -0.91 30.74 -19.04
C SER A 25 -0.28 30.05 -17.82
N PHE A 26 -0.52 28.75 -17.66
CA PHE A 26 0.48 27.89 -17.03
C PHE A 26 1.71 28.02 -17.91
N GLY A 27 2.74 28.72 -17.44
CA GLY A 27 3.99 28.87 -18.17
C GLY A 27 4.47 27.48 -18.59
N SER A 28 4.30 27.18 -19.88
CA SER A 28 4.54 25.85 -20.44
C SER A 28 6.04 25.66 -20.63
N PHE A 29 6.76 25.58 -19.52
CA PHE A 29 8.16 25.23 -19.55
C PHE A 29 8.27 23.71 -19.71
N CYS A 30 8.67 23.27 -20.89
CA CYS A 30 9.03 21.87 -21.15
C CYS A 30 10.51 21.72 -20.78
N GLU A 31 10.83 20.92 -19.76
CA GLU A 31 12.22 20.75 -19.31
C GLU A 31 13.06 19.93 -20.30
N ARG A 32 12.38 19.10 -21.11
CA ARG A 32 12.93 18.33 -22.21
C ARG A 32 12.10 18.54 -23.48
N LYS A 33 12.77 18.54 -24.62
CA LYS A 33 12.13 18.46 -25.93
C LYS A 33 11.89 17.01 -26.30
N LEU A 34 10.74 16.75 -26.94
CA LEU A 34 10.37 15.43 -27.44
C LEU A 34 10.32 15.42 -28.97
N TYR A 35 10.71 14.32 -29.59
CA TYR A 35 10.55 14.06 -31.02
C TYR A 35 9.61 12.88 -31.19
N ALA A 36 8.41 13.13 -31.73
CA ALA A 36 7.44 12.09 -31.99
C ALA A 36 7.63 11.54 -33.41
N MET A 37 8.33 10.42 -33.51
CA MET A 37 8.67 9.75 -34.77
C MET A 37 7.40 9.38 -35.54
N SER A 38 7.37 9.60 -36.85
CA SER A 38 6.23 9.17 -37.68
C SER A 38 6.24 7.65 -37.89
N LEU A 39 5.11 7.09 -38.31
CA LEU A 39 5.05 5.66 -38.66
C LEU A 39 6.00 5.33 -39.81
N GLU A 40 6.07 6.20 -40.81
CA GLU A 40 6.90 6.02 -42.00
C GLU A 40 8.39 6.03 -41.65
N GLU A 41 8.83 6.95 -40.79
CA GLU A 41 10.22 7.03 -40.34
C GLU A 41 10.60 5.81 -39.50
N ALA A 42 9.76 5.43 -38.53
CA ALA A 42 10.00 4.25 -37.71
C ALA A 42 10.13 2.98 -38.56
N GLU A 43 9.33 2.86 -39.62
CA GLU A 43 9.33 1.73 -40.55
C GLU A 43 10.42 1.79 -41.62
N GLU A 44 11.02 2.94 -41.85
CA GLU A 44 12.21 3.08 -42.67
C GLU A 44 13.45 2.62 -41.88
N ARG A 45 13.57 3.05 -40.62
CA ARG A 45 14.65 2.65 -39.71
C ARG A 45 14.53 1.19 -39.28
N VAL A 46 13.31 0.72 -39.03
CA VAL A 46 13.01 -0.63 -38.57
C VAL A 46 11.96 -1.26 -39.50
N PRO A 47 12.38 -1.86 -40.63
CA PRO A 47 11.45 -2.39 -41.65
C PRO A 47 10.47 -3.45 -41.14
N SER A 48 10.82 -4.19 -40.09
CA SER A 48 9.95 -5.18 -39.46
C SER A 48 8.69 -4.57 -38.84
N PHE A 49 8.67 -3.28 -38.49
CA PHE A 49 7.48 -2.61 -37.97
C PHE A 49 6.32 -2.49 -38.98
N ARG A 50 6.60 -2.62 -40.30
CA ARG A 50 5.56 -2.57 -41.34
C ARG A 50 4.55 -3.71 -41.23
N ARG A 51 4.94 -4.85 -40.64
CA ARG A 51 4.04 -5.99 -40.43
C ARG A 51 3.10 -5.76 -39.24
N CYS A 52 3.41 -4.81 -38.37
CA CYS A 52 2.70 -4.60 -37.12
C CYS A 52 1.36 -3.89 -37.32
N SER A 53 0.35 -4.30 -36.55
CA SER A 53 -0.91 -3.58 -36.44
C SER A 53 -0.70 -2.21 -35.79
N VAL A 54 -1.45 -1.21 -36.24
CA VAL A 54 -1.47 0.12 -35.61
C VAL A 54 -2.93 0.54 -35.43
N THR A 55 -3.28 0.95 -34.22
CA THR A 55 -4.65 1.32 -33.85
C THR A 55 -4.85 2.84 -33.84
N THR A 56 -6.11 3.25 -33.69
CA THR A 56 -6.48 4.67 -33.66
C THR A 56 -5.78 5.40 -32.53
N TYR A 57 -5.69 4.78 -31.35
CA TYR A 57 -5.08 5.39 -30.19
C TYR A 57 -3.58 5.63 -30.42
N ALA A 58 -2.85 4.62 -30.89
CA ALA A 58 -1.41 4.75 -31.16
C ALA A 58 -1.12 5.81 -32.23
N TRP A 59 -1.88 5.80 -33.32
CA TRP A 59 -1.75 6.78 -34.40
C TRP A 59 -2.10 8.20 -33.92
N ARG A 60 -3.22 8.38 -33.22
CA ARG A 60 -3.66 9.68 -32.73
C ARG A 60 -2.72 10.23 -31.66
N LEU A 61 -2.19 9.37 -30.77
CA LEU A 61 -1.21 9.77 -29.75
C LEU A 61 0.05 10.32 -30.41
N GLN A 62 0.58 9.63 -31.42
CA GLN A 62 1.75 10.10 -32.16
C GLN A 62 1.49 11.48 -32.80
N GLN A 63 0.35 11.65 -33.47
CA GLN A 63 0.00 12.92 -34.10
C GLN A 63 -0.10 14.07 -33.09
N GLU A 64 -0.83 13.87 -32.00
CA GLU A 64 -1.03 14.94 -31.00
C GLU A 64 0.24 15.22 -30.19
N LEU A 65 1.10 14.22 -29.95
CA LEU A 65 2.41 14.45 -29.36
C LEU A 65 3.31 15.27 -30.30
N SER A 66 3.28 15.00 -31.61
CA SER A 66 4.05 15.77 -32.60
C SER A 66 3.59 17.24 -32.69
N ALA A 67 2.32 17.50 -32.38
CA ALA A 67 1.74 18.85 -32.34
C ALA A 67 1.89 19.55 -30.98
N SER A 68 2.42 18.86 -29.96
CA SER A 68 2.52 19.41 -28.61
C SER A 68 3.55 20.54 -28.51
N VAL A 69 3.36 21.45 -27.55
CA VAL A 69 4.31 22.55 -27.28
C VAL A 69 5.71 22.08 -26.85
N CYS A 70 5.83 20.84 -26.38
CA CYS A 70 7.10 20.23 -26.01
C CYS A 70 7.79 19.53 -27.19
N ALA A 71 7.10 19.37 -28.33
CA ALA A 71 7.66 18.73 -29.51
C ALA A 71 8.75 19.59 -30.18
N THR A 72 9.68 18.92 -30.84
CA THR A 72 10.58 19.47 -31.84
C THR A 72 10.50 18.59 -33.09
N ASN A 73 10.74 19.18 -34.26
CA ASN A 73 10.87 18.48 -35.54
C ASN A 73 12.34 18.16 -35.87
N VAL A 74 13.27 18.48 -34.98
CA VAL A 74 14.70 18.20 -35.13
C VAL A 74 15.10 17.11 -34.14
N VAL A 75 15.48 15.94 -34.64
CA VAL A 75 15.87 14.79 -33.80
C VAL A 75 16.95 15.21 -32.80
N ASP A 76 17.97 15.95 -33.22
CA ASP A 76 19.11 16.36 -32.38
C ASP A 76 18.71 17.18 -31.15
N GLU A 77 17.67 18.01 -31.26
CA GLU A 77 17.18 18.85 -30.16
C GLU A 77 16.41 18.05 -29.09
N ALA A 78 15.92 16.86 -29.44
CA ALA A 78 15.10 16.06 -28.54
C ALA A 78 15.95 15.29 -27.51
N GLU A 79 15.49 15.27 -26.26
CA GLU A 79 16.02 14.36 -25.23
C GLU A 79 15.22 13.05 -25.18
N VAL A 80 13.96 13.09 -25.64
CA VAL A 80 13.04 11.95 -25.65
C VAL A 80 12.54 11.69 -27.08
N ILE A 81 12.69 10.46 -27.56
CA ILE A 81 12.15 9.98 -28.83
C ILE A 81 10.91 9.14 -28.53
N VAL A 82 9.75 9.58 -29.01
CA VAL A 82 8.50 8.81 -28.87
C VAL A 82 8.35 7.92 -30.09
N VAL A 83 8.37 6.61 -29.88
CA VAL A 83 8.20 5.61 -30.94
C VAL A 83 6.70 5.28 -31.06
N PRO A 84 6.15 5.14 -32.29
CA PRO A 84 4.76 4.72 -32.46
C PRO A 84 4.44 3.40 -31.75
N GLY A 85 3.20 3.27 -31.28
CA GLY A 85 2.72 2.08 -30.56
C GLY A 85 2.43 0.90 -31.48
N TYR A 86 3.47 0.14 -31.85
CA TYR A 86 3.37 -1.09 -32.66
C TYR A 86 2.93 -2.32 -31.86
N THR A 87 3.07 -2.24 -30.54
CA THR A 87 2.58 -3.22 -29.57
C THR A 87 1.11 -2.97 -29.24
N PHE A 88 0.41 -2.05 -29.89
CA PHE A 88 -0.94 -1.67 -29.47
C PHE A 88 -2.01 -2.50 -30.21
N VAL A 89 -2.94 -3.14 -29.48
CA VAL A 89 -3.97 -4.04 -30.08
C VAL A 89 -5.40 -3.55 -29.89
N ASP A 90 -5.63 -2.49 -29.11
CA ASP A 90 -6.99 -2.06 -28.82
C ASP A 90 -7.62 -1.24 -29.97
N CYS A 91 -8.64 -1.82 -30.59
CA CYS A 91 -9.51 -1.18 -31.58
C CYS A 91 -10.81 -0.60 -30.98
N HIS A 92 -11.06 -0.74 -29.68
CA HIS A 92 -12.32 -0.35 -29.05
C HIS A 92 -12.46 1.16 -28.81
N TRP A 93 -11.54 1.96 -29.36
CA TRP A 93 -11.63 3.42 -29.35
C TRP A 93 -11.56 4.00 -30.78
N PRO A 94 -12.45 4.94 -31.15
CA PRO A 94 -13.47 5.60 -30.31
C PRO A 94 -14.78 4.81 -30.10
N HIS A 95 -14.89 3.60 -30.66
CA HIS A 95 -16.13 2.81 -30.64
C HIS A 95 -16.08 1.61 -29.69
N TYR A 96 -16.99 1.57 -28.72
CA TYR A 96 -16.98 0.57 -27.65
C TYR A 96 -17.69 -0.75 -28.02
N HIS A 97 -17.25 -1.46 -29.07
CA HIS A 97 -17.81 -2.77 -29.46
C HIS A 97 -16.79 -3.67 -30.18
N HIS A 98 -17.07 -4.97 -30.32
CA HIS A 98 -16.17 -5.96 -30.95
C HIS A 98 -15.86 -5.70 -32.44
N ASP A 99 -16.74 -5.01 -33.19
CA ASP A 99 -16.52 -4.66 -34.60
C ASP A 99 -15.93 -3.26 -34.83
N ALA A 100 -15.36 -2.65 -33.78
CA ALA A 100 -14.96 -1.26 -33.78
C ALA A 100 -13.88 -0.91 -34.82
N CYS A 101 -12.93 -1.81 -35.10
CA CYS A 101 -11.81 -1.53 -36.03
C CYS A 101 -12.28 -1.07 -37.44
N LYS A 102 -13.50 -1.42 -37.85
CA LYS A 102 -14.03 -1.14 -39.21
C LYS A 102 -14.95 0.08 -39.28
N ARG A 103 -15.23 0.74 -38.14
CA ARG A 103 -16.17 1.86 -38.09
C ARG A 103 -15.49 3.16 -38.50
N GLU A 104 -16.27 4.05 -39.10
CA GLU A 104 -15.84 5.41 -39.46
C GLU A 104 -15.25 6.14 -38.24
N GLY A 105 -14.15 6.87 -38.45
CA GLY A 105 -13.40 7.53 -37.36
C GLY A 105 -12.40 6.64 -36.62
N THR A 106 -12.27 5.36 -37.01
CA THR A 106 -11.25 4.44 -36.51
C THR A 106 -10.11 4.37 -37.52
N TYR A 107 -8.88 4.63 -37.10
CA TYR A 107 -7.69 4.32 -37.88
C TYR A 107 -7.23 2.92 -37.46
N PHE A 108 -7.27 1.97 -38.37
CA PHE A 108 -6.73 0.64 -38.11
C PHE A 108 -5.92 0.17 -39.30
N ARG A 109 -4.61 0.05 -39.10
CA ARG A 109 -3.75 -0.64 -40.04
C ARG A 109 -3.70 -2.11 -39.66
N LYS A 110 -4.20 -2.97 -40.55
CA LYS A 110 -4.15 -4.42 -40.38
C LYS A 110 -2.69 -4.89 -40.39
N GLY A 111 -2.32 -5.68 -39.39
CA GLY A 111 -1.00 -6.28 -39.25
C GLY A 111 -1.03 -7.38 -38.18
N GLU A 112 0.14 -7.95 -37.91
CA GLU A 112 0.39 -8.87 -36.79
C GLU A 112 0.54 -8.08 -35.49
N ILE A 113 0.31 -8.76 -34.38
CA ILE A 113 0.56 -8.18 -33.07
C ILE A 113 2.06 -8.29 -32.78
N CYS A 114 2.75 -7.15 -32.69
CA CYS A 114 4.20 -7.11 -32.54
C CYS A 114 4.64 -7.08 -31.07
N TYR A 115 4.52 -8.22 -30.40
CA TYR A 115 5.05 -8.43 -29.05
C TYR A 115 6.10 -9.55 -28.99
N ASP A 116 6.55 -10.00 -30.15
CA ASP A 116 7.55 -11.06 -30.21
C ASP A 116 8.95 -10.56 -29.85
N HIS A 117 9.83 -11.52 -29.58
CA HIS A 117 11.24 -11.25 -29.27
C HIS A 117 11.96 -10.46 -30.38
N GLN A 118 11.49 -10.54 -31.64
CA GLN A 118 12.06 -9.75 -32.72
C GLN A 118 11.72 -8.27 -32.54
N THR A 119 10.47 -7.91 -32.22
CA THR A 119 10.08 -6.53 -31.92
C THR A 119 10.90 -5.93 -30.77
N MET A 120 11.20 -6.72 -29.73
CA MET A 120 12.05 -6.28 -28.61
C MET A 120 13.49 -6.00 -29.07
N LYS A 121 14.08 -6.90 -29.85
CA LYS A 121 15.38 -6.68 -30.48
C LYS A 121 15.40 -5.45 -31.37
N ASP A 122 14.32 -5.20 -32.07
CA ASP A 122 14.16 -4.06 -32.97
C ASP A 122 14.15 -2.74 -32.18
N TYR A 123 13.45 -2.66 -31.05
CA TYR A 123 13.54 -1.50 -30.14
C TYR A 123 14.95 -1.30 -29.57
N SER A 124 15.64 -2.37 -29.17
CA SER A 124 17.03 -2.30 -28.72
C SER A 124 18.00 -1.91 -29.84
N ALA A 125 17.73 -2.29 -31.08
CA ALA A 125 18.52 -1.91 -32.25
C ALA A 125 18.32 -0.42 -32.56
N LEU A 126 17.07 0.05 -32.59
CA LEU A 126 16.73 1.46 -32.76
C LEU A 126 17.44 2.31 -31.70
N ARG A 127 17.43 1.90 -30.43
CA ARG A 127 18.12 2.62 -29.35
C ARG A 127 19.63 2.76 -29.57
N ARG A 128 20.25 1.82 -30.27
CA ARG A 128 21.70 1.79 -30.56
C ARG A 128 22.09 2.62 -31.77
N GLU A 129 21.13 3.10 -32.56
CA GLU A 129 21.44 4.02 -33.66
C GLU A 129 22.14 5.29 -33.13
N PRO A 130 23.12 5.86 -33.87
CA PRO A 130 23.89 7.00 -33.41
C PRO A 130 23.01 8.18 -32.97
N ASP A 131 21.93 8.46 -33.70
CA ASP A 131 20.99 9.55 -33.43
C ASP A 131 20.25 9.37 -32.10
N PHE A 132 20.10 8.12 -31.62
CA PHE A 132 19.30 7.77 -30.45
C PHE A 132 20.12 7.26 -29.27
N ALA A 133 21.42 6.98 -29.47
CA ALA A 133 22.34 6.41 -28.49
C ALA A 133 22.40 7.18 -27.16
N ALA A 134 22.16 8.50 -27.16
CA ALA A 134 22.15 9.33 -25.96
C ALA A 134 20.74 9.72 -25.46
N LYS A 135 19.68 9.34 -26.18
CA LYS A 135 18.30 9.80 -25.94
C LYS A 135 17.48 8.78 -25.15
N ILE A 136 16.32 9.17 -24.64
CA ILE A 136 15.38 8.25 -24.02
C ILE A 136 14.36 7.82 -25.07
N LEU A 137 14.09 6.52 -25.21
CA LEU A 137 13.03 6.02 -26.09
C LEU A 137 11.75 5.80 -25.27
N ALA A 138 10.71 6.55 -25.56
CA ALA A 138 9.39 6.37 -24.99
C ALA A 138 8.57 5.42 -25.88
N LEU A 139 8.25 4.23 -25.37
CA LEU A 139 7.51 3.18 -26.07
C LEU A 139 6.05 3.19 -25.62
N VAL A 140 5.11 3.27 -26.56
CA VAL A 140 3.67 3.16 -26.27
C VAL A 140 3.28 1.69 -26.24
N ASP A 141 2.67 1.23 -25.14
CA ASP A 141 2.29 -0.16 -24.88
C ASP A 141 0.81 -0.27 -24.48
N ALA A 142 0.15 -1.36 -24.87
CA ALA A 142 -1.21 -1.71 -24.42
C ALA A 142 -1.29 -3.10 -23.77
N GLY A 143 -0.15 -3.79 -23.59
CA GLY A 143 -0.14 -5.15 -23.04
C GLY A 143 -0.61 -5.18 -21.59
N THR A 144 -1.33 -6.25 -21.22
CA THR A 144 -1.57 -6.57 -19.81
C THR A 144 -0.43 -7.47 -19.28
N PRO A 145 -0.19 -7.55 -17.97
CA PRO A 145 0.94 -8.30 -17.40
C PRO A 145 0.69 -9.81 -17.47
N ASP A 146 -0.58 -10.20 -17.49
CA ASP A 146 -1.04 -11.57 -17.69
C ASP A 146 -1.26 -11.88 -19.18
N ASP A 147 -1.12 -10.88 -20.06
CA ASP A 147 -1.03 -11.14 -21.48
C ASP A 147 0.33 -11.80 -21.72
N PRO A 148 0.40 -13.06 -22.21
CA PRO A 148 1.65 -13.63 -22.69
C PRO A 148 2.28 -12.77 -23.81
N HIS A 149 1.54 -11.80 -24.32
CA HIS A 149 1.95 -10.80 -25.27
C HIS A 149 2.25 -9.43 -24.63
N GLY A 150 2.39 -9.24 -23.31
CA GLY A 150 3.00 -8.00 -22.78
C GLY A 150 4.48 -7.87 -23.21
N PHE A 151 5.15 -6.74 -22.92
CA PHE A 151 6.62 -6.68 -22.99
C PHE A 151 7.21 -7.79 -22.07
N SER A 152 7.46 -8.97 -22.63
CA SER A 152 8.03 -10.13 -21.92
C SER A 152 9.47 -9.85 -21.48
N ASP A 153 10.14 -8.95 -22.19
CA ASP A 153 11.50 -8.56 -21.90
C ASP A 153 11.55 -7.54 -20.75
N ARG A 154 11.64 -8.07 -19.53
CA ARG A 154 11.90 -7.28 -18.31
C ARG A 154 13.14 -6.39 -18.46
N GLN A 155 14.13 -6.79 -19.26
CA GLN A 155 15.36 -6.00 -19.44
C GLN A 155 15.07 -4.66 -20.12
N LEU A 156 14.20 -4.63 -21.14
CA LEU A 156 13.80 -3.39 -21.80
C LEU A 156 13.03 -2.46 -20.86
N SER A 157 12.08 -3.01 -20.10
CA SER A 157 11.26 -2.22 -19.16
C SER A 157 12.06 -1.71 -17.95
N GLN A 158 13.17 -2.36 -17.60
CA GLN A 158 14.07 -1.92 -16.52
C GLN A 158 15.18 -0.97 -17.00
N HIS A 159 15.52 -0.99 -18.29
CA HIS A 159 16.62 -0.20 -18.83
C HIS A 159 16.35 1.33 -18.73
N PRO A 160 17.34 2.14 -18.28
CA PRO A 160 17.14 3.57 -18.02
C PRO A 160 16.97 4.41 -19.30
N GLY A 161 17.40 3.86 -20.44
CA GLY A 161 17.22 4.48 -21.76
C GLY A 161 15.81 4.33 -22.35
N PHE A 162 14.88 3.66 -21.65
CA PHE A 162 13.49 3.49 -22.09
C PHE A 162 12.50 4.04 -21.06
N ILE A 163 11.43 4.65 -21.56
CA ILE A 163 10.21 4.97 -20.81
C ILE A 163 9.09 4.11 -21.40
N ILE A 164 8.38 3.36 -20.58
CA ILE A 164 7.22 2.60 -21.04
C ILE A 164 5.97 3.40 -20.73
N MET A 165 5.21 3.74 -21.76
CA MET A 165 3.91 4.41 -21.65
C MET A 165 2.80 3.39 -21.85
N ARG A 166 2.18 2.90 -20.77
CA ARG A 166 1.17 1.84 -20.83
C ARG A 166 -0.25 2.38 -20.78
N LEU A 167 -1.11 1.90 -21.67
CA LEU A 167 -2.54 2.19 -21.62
C LEU A 167 -3.19 1.64 -20.35
N GLY A 168 -3.86 2.53 -19.61
CA GLY A 168 -4.69 2.17 -18.48
C GLY A 168 -4.01 2.27 -17.13
N LEU A 169 -4.48 1.42 -16.23
CA LEU A 169 -3.98 1.33 -14.88
C LEU A 169 -2.78 0.39 -14.87
N GLY A 170 -1.56 0.94 -14.76
CA GLY A 170 -0.34 0.13 -14.74
C GLY A 170 -0.35 -0.86 -13.57
N THR A 171 0.36 -2.00 -13.66
CA THR A 171 0.56 -2.91 -12.51
C THR A 171 1.94 -2.73 -11.88
N TRP A 172 2.27 -3.57 -10.89
CA TRP A 172 3.54 -3.72 -10.15
C TRP A 172 4.86 -3.59 -10.95
N ALA A 173 4.83 -3.66 -12.28
CA ALA A 173 5.98 -3.38 -13.16
C ALA A 173 6.08 -1.90 -13.61
N ASP A 174 5.22 -1.03 -13.10
CA ASP A 174 5.34 0.42 -13.28
C ASP A 174 6.52 0.93 -12.45
N ARG A 175 7.31 1.84 -13.04
CA ARG A 175 8.42 2.51 -12.35
C ARG A 175 7.93 3.93 -12.06
N PRO A 176 7.39 4.22 -10.87
CA PRO A 176 6.88 5.55 -10.55
C PRO A 176 7.94 6.63 -10.84
N GLY A 177 7.55 7.69 -11.54
CA GLY A 177 8.47 8.76 -11.97
C GLY A 177 9.37 8.42 -13.17
N ILE A 178 9.23 7.24 -13.77
CA ILE A 178 9.94 6.85 -15.00
C ILE A 178 8.96 6.40 -16.09
N ASN A 179 8.10 5.43 -15.78
CA ASN A 179 7.08 4.94 -16.70
C ASN A 179 5.81 5.81 -16.61
N ILE A 180 4.94 5.73 -17.61
CA ILE A 180 3.73 6.57 -17.69
C ILE A 180 2.50 5.68 -17.86
N ALA A 181 1.59 5.73 -16.89
CA ALA A 181 0.22 5.25 -17.07
C ALA A 181 -0.56 6.23 -17.97
N LEU A 182 -0.92 5.77 -19.17
CA LEU A 182 -1.67 6.52 -20.16
C LEU A 182 -3.18 6.42 -19.88
N PRO A 183 -3.94 7.51 -20.01
CA PRO A 183 -5.39 7.44 -19.89
C PRO A 183 -5.96 6.66 -21.07
N SER A 184 -7.06 5.93 -20.84
CA SER A 184 -7.86 5.42 -21.95
C SER A 184 -8.32 6.58 -22.84
N GLY A 185 -8.62 6.32 -24.12
CA GLY A 185 -9.15 7.37 -25.00
C GLY A 185 -10.39 8.06 -24.39
N PRO A 186 -10.63 9.35 -24.68
CA PRO A 186 -11.76 10.09 -24.14
C PRO A 186 -13.07 9.45 -24.62
N THR A 187 -14.07 9.40 -23.76
CA THR A 187 -15.37 8.85 -24.10
C THR A 187 -16.31 9.98 -24.58
N PRO A 188 -17.27 9.73 -25.49
CA PRO A 188 -18.26 10.73 -25.88
C PRO A 188 -19.04 11.33 -24.69
N ARG A 189 -19.13 10.58 -23.59
CA ARG A 189 -19.76 11.00 -22.33
C ARG A 189 -19.05 12.20 -21.71
N CYS A 190 -17.72 12.28 -21.84
CA CYS A 190 -16.95 13.38 -21.26
C CYS A 190 -17.38 14.74 -21.80
N SER A 191 -17.63 14.84 -23.11
CA SER A 191 -18.07 16.07 -23.78
C SER A 191 -19.58 16.33 -23.70
N SER A 192 -20.37 15.42 -23.11
CA SER A 192 -21.83 15.48 -23.14
C SER A 192 -22.39 16.63 -22.29
N LEU A 193 -23.57 17.15 -22.67
CA LEU A 193 -24.28 18.16 -21.87
C LEU A 193 -24.61 17.61 -20.46
N LYS A 194 -24.94 16.32 -20.35
CA LYS A 194 -25.26 15.66 -19.07
C LYS A 194 -24.05 15.64 -18.13
N SER A 195 -22.86 15.33 -18.65
CA SER A 195 -21.57 15.48 -17.92
C SER A 195 -21.40 16.90 -17.36
N LYS A 196 -21.55 17.92 -18.23
CA LYS A 196 -21.38 19.34 -17.84
C LYS A 196 -22.36 19.77 -16.75
N MET A 197 -23.62 19.37 -16.86
CA MET A 197 -24.63 19.65 -15.83
C MET A 197 -24.33 18.91 -14.52
N SER A 198 -23.92 17.64 -14.62
CA SER A 198 -23.61 16.80 -13.47
C SER A 198 -22.41 17.29 -12.65
N MET A 199 -21.39 17.84 -13.32
CA MET A 199 -20.23 18.50 -12.68
C MET A 199 -20.62 19.75 -11.88
N LEU A 200 -21.67 20.46 -12.28
CA LEU A 200 -22.15 21.68 -11.62
C LEU A 200 -23.11 21.37 -10.45
N GLU A 201 -23.78 20.23 -10.47
CA GLU A 201 -24.69 19.80 -9.40
C GLU A 201 -23.94 19.61 -8.08
N PRO A 202 -24.43 20.12 -6.93
CA PRO A 202 -23.81 19.87 -5.63
C PRO A 202 -23.78 18.38 -5.25
N LEU A 203 -22.70 17.91 -4.60
CA LEU A 203 -22.57 16.49 -4.23
C LEU A 203 -23.68 15.99 -3.30
N ASN A 204 -24.20 16.84 -2.42
CA ASN A 204 -25.32 16.49 -1.52
C ASN A 204 -26.68 16.38 -2.23
N MET A 205 -26.77 16.77 -3.50
CA MET A 205 -27.97 16.60 -4.33
C MET A 205 -27.92 15.32 -5.16
N LYS A 206 -26.77 14.64 -5.23
CA LYS A 206 -26.63 13.37 -5.93
C LYS A 206 -27.51 12.30 -5.28
N LYS A 207 -28.22 11.54 -6.12
CA LYS A 207 -29.19 10.50 -5.72
C LYS A 207 -28.54 9.33 -5.00
N TYR A 208 -27.38 8.88 -5.49
CA TYR A 208 -26.69 7.71 -4.97
C TYR A 208 -25.39 8.11 -4.28
N LEU A 209 -25.03 7.37 -3.23
CA LEU A 209 -23.73 7.52 -2.60
C LEU A 209 -22.64 6.89 -3.48
N VAL A 210 -22.79 5.62 -3.85
CA VAL A 210 -21.77 4.86 -4.60
C VAL A 210 -22.44 4.03 -5.68
N THR A 211 -21.93 4.06 -6.91
CA THR A 211 -22.45 3.17 -7.95
C THR A 211 -21.39 2.51 -8.82
N PHE A 212 -21.78 1.35 -9.35
CA PHE A 212 -21.10 0.60 -10.40
C PHE A 212 -22.12 -0.19 -11.22
N LYS A 213 -21.97 -0.16 -12.54
CA LYS A 213 -22.66 -1.09 -13.44
C LYS A 213 -21.68 -1.67 -14.45
N GLY A 214 -21.64 -2.99 -14.60
CA GLY A 214 -20.73 -3.68 -15.52
C GLY A 214 -20.81 -5.19 -15.36
N TYR A 215 -20.10 -5.97 -16.17
CA TYR A 215 -20.09 -7.43 -16.06
C TYR A 215 -19.49 -7.87 -14.72
N LEU A 216 -20.31 -8.34 -13.78
CA LEU A 216 -19.87 -8.77 -12.45
C LEU A 216 -19.26 -10.16 -12.48
N SER A 217 -19.79 -11.05 -13.33
CA SER A 217 -19.39 -12.45 -13.41
C SER A 217 -17.98 -12.68 -13.96
N ARG A 218 -17.40 -11.69 -14.65
CA ARG A 218 -16.07 -11.81 -15.26
C ARG A 218 -14.91 -11.52 -14.31
N ASN A 219 -15.18 -10.82 -13.22
CA ASN A 219 -14.14 -10.43 -12.26
C ASN A 219 -14.61 -10.69 -10.82
N PRO A 220 -13.90 -11.53 -10.04
CA PRO A 220 -14.33 -11.91 -8.70
C PRO A 220 -14.42 -10.73 -7.74
N ARG A 221 -13.58 -9.68 -7.92
CA ARG A 221 -13.63 -8.45 -7.10
C ARG A 221 -14.94 -7.69 -7.34
N ARG A 222 -15.41 -7.61 -8.59
CA ARG A 222 -16.71 -6.98 -8.91
C ARG A 222 -17.87 -7.71 -8.26
N LEU A 223 -17.86 -9.03 -8.35
CA LEU A 223 -18.87 -9.86 -7.70
C LEU A 223 -18.82 -9.73 -6.16
N ALA A 224 -17.62 -9.67 -5.58
CA ALA A 224 -17.45 -9.45 -4.15
C ALA A 224 -17.98 -8.08 -3.71
N ALA A 225 -17.63 -7.00 -4.43
CA ALA A 225 -18.12 -5.66 -4.16
C ALA A 225 -19.66 -5.61 -4.20
N ALA A 226 -20.28 -6.25 -5.19
CA ALA A 226 -21.72 -6.35 -5.29
C ALA A 226 -22.34 -7.07 -4.09
N LYS A 227 -21.83 -8.25 -3.72
CA LYS A 227 -22.34 -9.04 -2.59
C LYS A 227 -22.21 -8.33 -1.25
N LEU A 228 -21.11 -7.59 -1.05
CA LEU A 228 -20.80 -6.96 0.23
C LEU A 228 -21.59 -5.66 0.45
N HIS A 229 -21.78 -4.86 -0.61
CA HIS A 229 -22.15 -3.46 -0.44
C HIS A 229 -23.44 -3.04 -1.13
N HIS A 230 -23.90 -3.78 -2.13
CA HIS A 230 -25.14 -3.43 -2.82
C HIS A 230 -26.33 -3.48 -1.85
N ASN A 231 -27.16 -2.44 -1.86
CA ASN A 231 -28.28 -2.31 -0.91
C ASN A 231 -29.59 -1.81 -1.53
N ASP A 232 -29.69 -1.68 -2.85
CA ASP A 232 -30.85 -1.13 -3.59
C ASP A 232 -31.34 0.27 -3.14
N LEU A 233 -30.55 0.99 -2.34
CA LEU A 233 -30.88 2.31 -1.81
C LEU A 233 -29.93 3.37 -2.38
N ASP A 234 -28.81 3.59 -1.71
CA ASP A 234 -27.79 4.58 -2.06
C ASP A 234 -26.49 3.94 -2.57
N VAL A 235 -26.37 2.61 -2.51
CA VAL A 235 -25.22 1.85 -3.01
C VAL A 235 -25.69 0.83 -4.06
N ILE A 236 -25.45 1.14 -5.34
CA ILE A 236 -25.91 0.32 -6.47
C ILE A 236 -24.72 -0.29 -7.19
N ILE A 237 -24.50 -1.60 -7.03
CA ILE A 237 -23.41 -2.33 -7.68
C ILE A 237 -24.03 -3.54 -8.39
N VAL A 238 -24.30 -3.39 -9.67
CA VAL A 238 -25.18 -4.30 -10.43
C VAL A 238 -24.56 -4.77 -11.73
N ASP A 239 -25.10 -5.85 -12.31
CA ASP A 239 -24.61 -6.37 -13.58
C ASP A 239 -24.98 -5.44 -14.75
N SER A 240 -24.23 -5.56 -15.85
CA SER A 240 -24.56 -4.93 -17.13
C SER A 240 -26.01 -5.16 -17.59
N GLN A 241 -26.59 -6.33 -17.30
CA GLN A 241 -27.95 -6.71 -17.71
C GLN A 241 -29.05 -6.25 -16.76
N ASP A 242 -28.71 -5.67 -15.61
CA ASP A 242 -29.71 -5.19 -14.64
C ASP A 242 -30.55 -4.02 -15.16
N ALA A 243 -31.72 -3.81 -14.56
CA ALA A 243 -32.70 -2.82 -15.01
C ALA A 243 -32.29 -1.35 -14.79
N TYR A 244 -31.26 -1.08 -13.98
CA TYR A 244 -30.78 0.27 -13.70
C TYR A 244 -30.26 0.98 -14.96
N ASP A 245 -30.61 2.25 -15.16
CA ASP A 245 -30.03 3.02 -16.27
C ASP A 245 -28.56 3.35 -16.01
N PHE A 246 -27.69 3.06 -16.98
CA PHE A 246 -26.25 3.29 -16.82
C PHE A 246 -25.91 4.77 -16.63
N GLU A 247 -26.56 5.65 -17.41
CA GLU A 247 -26.27 7.08 -17.36
C GLU A 247 -26.86 7.72 -16.08
N ASP A 248 -27.99 7.25 -15.57
CA ASP A 248 -28.53 7.66 -14.26
C ASP A 248 -27.53 7.34 -13.15
N LEU A 249 -27.06 6.08 -13.07
CA LEU A 249 -26.06 5.68 -12.09
C LEU A 249 -24.78 6.54 -12.22
N LEU A 250 -24.26 6.69 -13.43
CA LEU A 250 -23.00 7.40 -13.66
C LEU A 250 -23.06 8.89 -13.26
N TYR A 251 -24.12 9.62 -13.61
CA TYR A 251 -24.20 11.06 -13.35
C TYR A 251 -24.86 11.43 -12.01
N SER A 252 -25.65 10.54 -11.41
CA SER A 252 -26.37 10.85 -10.17
C SER A 252 -25.69 10.28 -8.92
N SER A 253 -24.41 9.92 -9.00
CA SER A 253 -23.64 9.38 -7.88
C SER A 253 -22.65 10.37 -7.28
N VAL A 254 -22.46 10.33 -5.95
CA VAL A 254 -21.34 11.01 -5.28
C VAL A 254 -20.02 10.34 -5.66
N PHE A 255 -19.95 9.02 -5.55
CA PHE A 255 -18.79 8.20 -5.85
C PHE A 255 -19.11 7.23 -6.99
N GLY A 256 -18.19 7.12 -7.96
CA GLY A 256 -18.25 6.09 -8.99
C GLY A 256 -17.15 5.07 -8.76
N LEU A 257 -17.49 3.78 -8.63
CA LEU A 257 -16.47 2.75 -8.48
C LEU A 257 -15.76 2.49 -9.81
N VAL A 258 -14.44 2.46 -9.73
CA VAL A 258 -13.53 2.05 -10.77
C VAL A 258 -12.97 0.69 -10.33
N LEU A 259 -13.68 -0.36 -10.73
CA LEU A 259 -13.29 -1.75 -10.45
C LEU A 259 -12.53 -2.31 -11.64
N GLU A 260 -11.46 -3.04 -11.36
CA GLU A 260 -10.64 -3.73 -12.35
C GLU A 260 -11.51 -4.55 -13.33
N GLY A 261 -11.13 -4.51 -14.60
CA GLY A 261 -11.80 -5.24 -15.67
C GLY A 261 -11.09 -6.52 -16.08
N ASP A 262 -11.36 -6.94 -17.30
CA ASP A 262 -10.65 -8.05 -17.95
C ASP A 262 -9.29 -7.58 -18.51
N ALA A 263 -9.04 -6.26 -18.47
CA ALA A 263 -7.80 -5.62 -18.88
C ALA A 263 -7.37 -4.58 -17.83
N LEU A 264 -6.09 -4.20 -17.89
CA LEU A 264 -5.51 -3.16 -17.05
C LEU A 264 -6.11 -1.78 -17.27
N PHE A 265 -6.69 -1.51 -18.43
CA PHE A 265 -7.37 -0.26 -18.68
C PHE A 265 -8.88 -0.42 -18.47
N THR A 266 -9.48 0.62 -17.91
CA THR A 266 -10.92 0.74 -17.82
C THR A 266 -11.34 2.13 -18.24
N PHE A 267 -12.19 2.20 -19.26
CA PHE A 267 -12.82 3.47 -19.66
C PHE A 267 -13.64 4.08 -18.51
N ARG A 268 -14.02 3.25 -17.52
CA ARG A 268 -14.78 3.66 -16.35
C ARG A 268 -14.11 4.80 -15.59
N LEU A 269 -12.78 4.83 -15.52
CA LEU A 269 -12.09 5.90 -14.81
C LEU A 269 -12.40 7.25 -15.45
N ASN A 270 -12.22 7.36 -16.77
CA ASN A 270 -12.53 8.58 -17.51
C ASN A 270 -14.01 8.94 -17.40
N GLU A 271 -14.91 7.95 -17.54
CA GLU A 271 -16.35 8.18 -17.42
C GLU A 271 -16.75 8.75 -16.06
N VAL A 272 -16.19 8.22 -14.97
CA VAL A 272 -16.49 8.67 -13.61
C VAL A 272 -15.91 10.04 -13.33
N ILE A 273 -14.64 10.29 -13.73
CA ILE A 273 -14.03 11.62 -13.62
C ILE A 273 -14.88 12.66 -14.37
N CYS A 274 -15.32 12.32 -15.57
CA CYS A 274 -16.12 13.22 -16.39
C CYS A 274 -17.58 13.31 -15.97
N SER A 275 -18.09 12.40 -15.14
CA SER A 275 -19.49 12.44 -14.70
C SER A 275 -19.72 13.39 -13.54
N GLY A 276 -18.69 13.97 -12.94
CA GLY A 276 -18.79 14.77 -11.72
C GLY A 276 -18.97 13.95 -10.45
N SER A 277 -18.81 12.62 -10.55
CA SER A 277 -18.60 11.75 -9.42
C SER A 277 -17.12 11.73 -9.02
N ILE A 278 -16.85 11.35 -7.78
CA ILE A 278 -15.49 11.12 -7.28
C ILE A 278 -15.09 9.67 -7.63
N PRO A 279 -14.03 9.43 -8.41
CA PRO A 279 -13.56 8.09 -8.71
C PRO A 279 -13.05 7.39 -7.45
N VAL A 280 -13.50 6.14 -7.27
CA VAL A 280 -13.00 5.25 -6.23
C VAL A 280 -12.34 4.07 -6.91
N LEU A 281 -11.01 4.04 -6.88
CA LEU A 281 -10.22 2.96 -7.45
C LEU A 281 -10.05 1.86 -6.40
N VAL A 282 -10.58 0.67 -6.69
CA VAL A 282 -10.40 -0.52 -5.84
C VAL A 282 -9.35 -1.41 -6.46
N SER A 283 -8.12 -1.34 -5.94
CA SER A 283 -6.99 -2.16 -6.36
C SER A 283 -5.79 -1.94 -5.45
N SER A 284 -5.03 -3.01 -5.18
CA SER A 284 -3.73 -2.91 -4.49
C SER A 284 -2.54 -2.77 -5.44
N SER A 285 -2.74 -2.90 -6.75
CA SER A 285 -1.64 -2.98 -7.72
C SER A 285 -1.71 -1.97 -8.86
N GLN A 286 -2.85 -1.28 -9.01
CA GLN A 286 -3.11 -0.41 -10.16
C GLN A 286 -2.58 1.02 -9.96
N VAL A 287 -1.88 1.54 -10.96
CA VAL A 287 -1.40 2.94 -11.01
C VAL A 287 -2.33 3.77 -11.89
N PRO A 288 -3.02 4.79 -11.32
CA PRO A 288 -3.86 5.73 -12.07
C PRO A 288 -3.11 6.42 -13.22
N PRO A 289 -3.77 6.62 -14.38
CA PRO A 289 -3.25 7.49 -15.43
C PRO A 289 -2.79 8.84 -14.91
N LEU A 290 -1.64 9.29 -15.41
CA LEU A 290 -1.07 10.60 -15.10
C LEU A 290 -0.76 10.83 -13.60
N GLN A 291 -0.57 9.77 -12.79
CA GLN A 291 -0.30 9.86 -11.35
C GLN A 291 0.83 10.86 -10.98
N ASP A 292 1.91 10.92 -11.78
CA ASP A 292 3.03 11.83 -11.53
C ASP A 292 2.71 13.30 -11.89
N LEU A 293 1.70 13.52 -12.72
CA LEU A 293 1.26 14.86 -13.10
C LEU A 293 0.18 15.38 -12.16
N VAL A 294 -0.81 14.55 -11.85
CA VAL A 294 -1.90 14.82 -10.93
C VAL A 294 -2.07 13.59 -10.04
N PRO A 295 -1.61 13.64 -8.77
CA PRO A 295 -1.75 12.50 -7.88
C PRO A 295 -3.23 12.16 -7.67
N PHE A 296 -3.58 10.89 -7.80
CA PHE A 296 -4.97 10.42 -7.76
C PHE A 296 -5.67 10.76 -6.45
N GLU A 297 -4.96 10.79 -5.34
CA GLU A 297 -5.46 11.15 -4.01
C GLU A 297 -5.96 12.59 -3.93
N THR A 298 -5.60 13.44 -4.91
CA THR A 298 -6.13 14.80 -5.03
C THR A 298 -7.50 14.85 -5.69
N TYR A 299 -7.91 13.79 -6.39
CA TYR A 299 -9.16 13.76 -7.14
C TYR A 299 -10.00 12.48 -7.00
N GLY A 300 -9.55 11.51 -6.20
CA GLY A 300 -10.16 10.20 -6.06
C GLY A 300 -9.81 9.55 -4.74
N VAL A 301 -10.39 8.37 -4.50
CA VAL A 301 -10.16 7.56 -3.31
C VAL A 301 -9.58 6.21 -3.73
N MET A 302 -8.38 5.87 -3.28
CA MET A 302 -7.83 4.52 -3.44
C MET A 302 -8.25 3.64 -2.28
N VAL A 303 -8.76 2.45 -2.59
CA VAL A 303 -9.14 1.42 -1.63
C VAL A 303 -8.40 0.15 -2.02
N ALA A 304 -7.62 -0.40 -1.09
CA ALA A 304 -6.90 -1.64 -1.35
C ALA A 304 -7.89 -2.82 -1.44
N ASP A 305 -7.48 -3.91 -2.09
CA ASP A 305 -8.34 -5.07 -2.31
C ASP A 305 -8.84 -5.70 -1.00
N ASP A 306 -8.01 -5.72 0.03
CA ASP A 306 -8.29 -6.23 1.38
C ASP A 306 -9.16 -5.28 2.21
N GLU A 307 -9.17 -3.98 1.88
CA GLU A 307 -10.06 -2.97 2.47
C GLU A 307 -11.47 -2.98 1.84
N LEU A 308 -11.73 -3.81 0.82
CA LEU A 308 -13.02 -3.86 0.15
C LEU A 308 -14.19 -4.03 1.13
N PRO A 309 -14.16 -4.86 2.19
CA PRO A 309 -15.25 -4.96 3.16
C PRO A 309 -15.60 -3.66 3.90
N GLU A 310 -14.66 -2.71 4.00
CA GLU A 310 -14.85 -1.43 4.69
C GLU A 310 -15.18 -0.26 3.72
N LEU A 311 -15.20 -0.54 2.41
CA LEU A 311 -15.38 0.45 1.33
C LEU A 311 -16.48 1.48 1.62
N VAL A 312 -17.72 1.05 1.86
CA VAL A 312 -18.84 1.98 2.07
C VAL A 312 -18.69 2.76 3.38
N ALA A 313 -18.21 2.13 4.44
CA ALA A 313 -17.99 2.80 5.72
C ALA A 313 -16.94 3.93 5.57
N ARG A 314 -15.84 3.64 4.89
CA ARG A 314 -14.77 4.60 4.59
C ARG A 314 -15.26 5.78 3.75
N LEU A 315 -16.04 5.51 2.70
CA LEU A 315 -16.61 6.57 1.85
C LEU A 315 -17.62 7.45 2.60
N ARG A 316 -18.43 6.86 3.49
CA ARG A 316 -19.36 7.61 4.35
C ARG A 316 -18.62 8.49 5.37
N ALA A 317 -17.50 8.02 5.89
CA ALA A 317 -16.68 8.77 6.85
C ALA A 317 -16.03 10.04 6.24
N LEU A 318 -15.90 10.12 4.92
CA LEU A 318 -15.39 11.33 4.27
C LEU A 318 -16.37 12.50 4.45
N GLY A 319 -15.92 13.59 5.06
CA GLY A 319 -16.71 14.81 5.22
C GLY A 319 -17.02 15.50 3.88
N VAL A 320 -18.08 16.30 3.85
CA VAL A 320 -18.55 17.01 2.64
C VAL A 320 -17.45 17.89 2.03
N THR A 321 -16.64 18.55 2.86
CA THR A 321 -15.51 19.38 2.42
C THR A 321 -14.47 18.56 1.66
N VAL A 322 -14.06 17.40 2.21
CA VAL A 322 -13.10 16.50 1.57
C VAL A 322 -13.65 15.99 0.24
N ARG A 323 -14.92 15.56 0.21
CA ARG A 323 -15.57 15.12 -1.03
C ARG A 323 -15.58 16.22 -2.09
N SER A 324 -15.85 17.46 -1.69
CA SER A 324 -15.87 18.60 -2.61
C SER A 324 -14.48 18.95 -3.14
N GLN A 325 -13.42 18.76 -2.35
CA GLN A 325 -12.03 18.92 -2.78
C GLN A 325 -11.60 17.81 -3.74
N LEU A 326 -11.99 16.56 -3.47
CA LEU A 326 -11.73 15.42 -4.34
C LEU A 326 -12.48 15.52 -5.67
N ARG A 327 -13.62 16.22 -5.72
CA ARG A 327 -14.28 16.53 -6.99
C ARG A 327 -13.52 17.61 -7.76
N SER A 328 -12.49 17.17 -8.47
CA SER A 328 -11.56 18.02 -9.20
C SER A 328 -12.04 18.38 -10.62
N GLU A 329 -11.36 19.34 -11.24
CA GLU A 329 -11.52 19.68 -12.67
C GLU A 329 -10.65 18.81 -13.60
N VAL A 330 -10.20 17.63 -13.16
CA VAL A 330 -9.32 16.75 -13.96
C VAL A 330 -9.92 16.40 -15.32
N CYS A 331 -11.25 16.23 -15.40
CA CYS A 331 -11.96 16.07 -16.67
C CYS A 331 -11.57 17.15 -17.68
N LYS A 332 -11.84 18.42 -17.38
CA LYS A 332 -11.66 19.55 -18.29
C LYS A 332 -10.20 19.84 -18.61
N ASN A 333 -9.30 19.50 -17.70
CA ASN A 333 -7.89 19.85 -17.82
C ASN A 333 -7.03 18.76 -18.46
N TYR A 334 -7.46 17.49 -18.38
CA TYR A 334 -6.61 16.36 -18.78
C TYR A 334 -7.31 15.23 -19.54
N VAL A 335 -8.62 15.04 -19.39
CA VAL A 335 -9.29 13.79 -19.83
C VAL A 335 -10.37 14.00 -20.89
N GLU A 336 -10.97 15.20 -20.98
CA GLU A 336 -12.15 15.48 -21.81
C GLU A 336 -11.91 15.24 -23.30
N THR A 337 -10.72 15.59 -23.79
CA THR A 337 -10.34 15.41 -25.20
C THR A 337 -9.00 14.70 -25.33
N PHE A 338 -8.76 14.13 -26.50
CA PHE A 338 -7.55 13.38 -26.75
C PHE A 338 -6.33 14.31 -26.81
N GLU A 339 -6.52 15.54 -27.31
CA GLU A 339 -5.52 16.61 -27.33
C GLU A 339 -5.06 16.97 -25.93
N LEU A 340 -6.00 17.05 -24.96
CA LEU A 340 -5.67 17.29 -23.55
C LEU A 340 -4.88 16.11 -22.94
N GLN A 341 -5.28 14.88 -23.24
CA GLN A 341 -4.56 13.68 -22.79
C GLN A 341 -3.13 13.66 -23.34
N ALA A 342 -2.96 13.88 -24.65
CA ALA A 342 -1.65 13.91 -25.29
C ALA A 342 -0.79 15.06 -24.77
N ALA A 343 -1.36 16.25 -24.53
CA ALA A 343 -0.65 17.36 -23.91
C ALA A 343 -0.19 17.05 -22.48
N ALA A 344 -1.00 16.33 -21.71
CA ALA A 344 -0.64 15.85 -20.37
C ALA A 344 0.53 14.85 -20.42
N VAL A 345 0.47 13.90 -21.35
CA VAL A 345 1.54 12.91 -21.59
C VAL A 345 2.83 13.61 -22.04
N ALA A 346 2.76 14.55 -22.99
CA ALA A 346 3.89 15.36 -23.42
C ALA A 346 4.52 16.12 -22.25
N LYS A 347 3.69 16.72 -21.39
CA LYS A 347 4.15 17.42 -20.19
C LYS A 347 4.86 16.46 -19.23
N GLN A 348 4.33 15.26 -19.01
CA GLN A 348 4.98 14.26 -18.15
C GLN A 348 6.30 13.76 -18.74
N LEU A 349 6.35 13.45 -20.04
CA LEU A 349 7.59 13.07 -20.75
C LEU A 349 8.64 14.19 -20.72
N SER A 350 8.20 15.45 -20.78
CA SER A 350 9.10 16.59 -20.76
C SER A 350 9.72 16.87 -19.38
N ARG A 351 9.16 16.33 -18.30
CA ARG A 351 9.71 16.53 -16.95
C ARG A 351 10.99 15.72 -16.79
N ARG A 352 12.02 16.34 -16.23
CA ARG A 352 13.11 15.60 -15.61
C ARG A 352 12.57 15.03 -14.30
N PRO A 353 12.89 13.77 -13.96
CA PRO A 353 12.63 13.28 -12.62
C PRO A 353 13.23 14.31 -11.65
N SER A 354 12.39 14.89 -10.79
CA SER A 354 12.81 16.00 -9.94
C SER A 354 14.09 15.61 -9.21
N PRO A 355 15.11 16.47 -9.11
CA PRO A 355 16.25 16.22 -8.23
C PRO A 355 15.81 15.95 -6.80
N ALA A 356 14.62 16.39 -6.35
CA ALA A 356 14.07 16.03 -5.03
C ALA A 356 13.51 14.60 -4.94
N GLN A 357 13.19 13.96 -6.08
CA GLN A 357 12.92 12.51 -6.17
C GLN A 357 14.20 11.70 -6.43
N ALA A 358 15.27 12.32 -6.95
CA ALA A 358 16.59 11.71 -7.13
C ALA A 358 17.55 11.94 -5.96
N GLN A 359 17.31 12.97 -5.15
CA GLN A 359 17.89 13.15 -3.83
C GLN A 359 17.14 12.17 -2.94
N SER A 360 17.57 10.91 -3.01
CA SER A 360 17.40 9.97 -1.91
C SER A 360 17.66 10.77 -0.63
N PRO A 361 16.74 10.76 0.35
CA PRO A 361 16.93 11.52 1.60
C PRO A 361 18.35 11.26 2.05
N SER A 362 19.19 12.31 2.11
CA SER A 362 20.62 12.10 2.23
C SER A 362 20.86 11.26 3.48
N CYS A 363 21.36 10.05 3.29
CA CYS A 363 21.76 9.16 4.37
C CYS A 363 22.83 9.79 5.28
N ALA A 364 23.34 10.96 4.88
CA ALA A 364 24.31 11.78 5.57
C ALA A 364 23.80 12.51 6.84
N SER A 365 22.49 12.59 7.14
CA SER A 365 22.03 13.34 8.32
C SER A 365 21.94 12.47 9.59
N GLY A 366 23.11 12.16 10.18
CA GLY A 366 23.23 12.06 11.65
C GLY A 366 23.78 10.77 12.27
N LYS A 367 23.76 9.62 11.58
CA LYS A 367 24.48 8.39 11.97
C LYS A 367 24.87 7.67 10.68
N GLN A 368 26.04 7.03 10.64
CA GLN A 368 26.57 6.31 9.46
C GLN A 368 25.57 5.25 8.97
N ALA A 369 24.59 5.64 8.17
CA ALA A 369 23.64 4.71 7.58
C ALA A 369 24.37 3.97 6.45
N LEU A 370 24.31 2.65 6.47
CA LEU A 370 24.88 1.81 5.43
C LEU A 370 24.21 2.13 4.09
N ALA A 371 25.01 2.50 3.09
CA ALA A 371 24.55 2.66 1.72
C ALA A 371 24.53 1.30 1.01
N PHE A 372 23.40 0.98 0.39
CA PHE A 372 23.15 -0.29 -0.31
C PHE A 372 23.14 -0.07 -1.82
N TYR A 373 23.66 -1.03 -2.57
CA TYR A 373 23.48 -1.11 -4.02
C TYR A 373 22.94 -2.49 -4.37
N VAL A 374 22.04 -2.56 -5.36
CA VAL A 374 21.47 -3.82 -5.84
C VAL A 374 22.04 -4.07 -7.22
N LEU A 375 22.91 -5.07 -7.35
CA LEU A 375 23.42 -5.51 -8.66
C LEU A 375 22.32 -6.29 -9.36
N SER A 376 21.85 -5.82 -10.52
CA SER A 376 20.91 -6.57 -11.34
C SER A 376 21.52 -7.90 -11.83
N PHE A 377 20.67 -8.81 -12.32
CA PHE A 377 21.11 -10.04 -12.98
C PHE A 377 22.09 -9.73 -14.14
N ALA A 378 21.72 -8.80 -15.03
CA ALA A 378 22.56 -8.41 -16.17
C ALA A 378 23.90 -7.79 -15.74
N GLU A 379 23.91 -6.96 -14.69
CA GLU A 379 25.16 -6.39 -14.14
C GLU A 379 26.06 -7.46 -13.52
N THR A 380 25.47 -8.50 -12.94
CA THR A 380 26.20 -9.61 -12.34
C THR A 380 26.77 -10.54 -13.42
N GLU A 381 25.97 -10.91 -14.41
CA GLU A 381 26.35 -11.75 -15.55
C GLU A 381 27.40 -11.06 -16.44
N SER A 382 27.29 -9.75 -16.67
CA SER A 382 28.31 -9.01 -17.45
C SER A 382 29.69 -8.99 -16.76
N ARG A 383 29.72 -9.00 -15.43
CA ARG A 383 30.99 -9.10 -14.65
C ARG A 383 31.49 -10.54 -14.57
N VAL A 384 30.57 -11.50 -14.57
CA VAL A 384 30.86 -12.92 -14.41
C VAL A 384 29.99 -13.74 -15.37
N PRO A 385 30.39 -13.83 -16.65
CA PRO A 385 29.59 -14.48 -17.70
C PRO A 385 29.32 -15.96 -17.44
N GLU A 386 30.11 -16.60 -16.55
CA GLU A 386 29.87 -17.97 -16.11
C GLU A 386 28.49 -18.17 -15.45
N LEU A 387 27.87 -17.10 -14.94
CA LEU A 387 26.53 -17.13 -14.34
C LEU A 387 25.38 -16.99 -15.35
N GLU A 388 25.64 -16.57 -16.59
CA GLU A 388 24.61 -16.36 -17.63
C GLU A 388 23.78 -17.64 -17.91
N PHE A 389 24.38 -18.79 -17.65
CA PHE A 389 23.78 -20.11 -17.86
C PHE A 389 23.29 -20.78 -16.56
N CYS A 390 23.44 -20.11 -15.42
CA CYS A 390 23.00 -20.62 -14.13
C CYS A 390 21.52 -20.30 -13.88
N GLN A 391 20.82 -21.22 -13.24
CA GLN A 391 19.42 -21.01 -12.88
C GLN A 391 19.32 -20.05 -11.70
N VAL A 392 18.16 -19.42 -11.54
CA VAL A 392 17.86 -18.56 -10.41
C VAL A 392 16.68 -19.17 -9.68
N TYR A 393 16.78 -19.35 -8.36
CA TYR A 393 15.65 -19.84 -7.57
C TYR A 393 14.49 -18.83 -7.64
N GLY A 394 13.26 -19.28 -7.85
CA GLY A 394 12.15 -18.36 -8.17
C GLY A 394 11.87 -17.32 -7.07
N TYR A 395 11.90 -17.72 -5.80
CA TYR A 395 11.83 -16.77 -4.67
C TYR A 395 13.01 -15.79 -4.70
N ALA A 396 14.21 -16.27 -5.03
CA ALA A 396 15.40 -15.44 -5.10
C ALA A 396 15.30 -14.38 -6.19
N ALA A 397 14.81 -14.75 -7.37
CA ALA A 397 14.52 -13.82 -8.45
C ALA A 397 13.49 -12.77 -8.03
N ARG A 398 12.36 -13.19 -7.44
CA ARG A 398 11.29 -12.27 -7.03
C ARG A 398 11.71 -11.31 -5.94
N LEU A 399 12.43 -11.81 -4.92
CA LEU A 399 12.95 -10.96 -3.85
C LEU A 399 14.04 -10.01 -4.38
N HIS A 400 14.88 -10.47 -5.32
CA HIS A 400 15.86 -9.61 -5.98
C HIS A 400 15.19 -8.47 -6.77
N HIS A 401 14.17 -8.79 -7.57
CA HIS A 401 13.39 -7.77 -8.26
C HIS A 401 12.68 -6.80 -7.30
N ALA A 402 12.24 -7.27 -6.14
CA ALA A 402 11.71 -6.38 -5.11
C ALA A 402 12.77 -5.41 -4.58
N PHE A 403 14.03 -5.85 -4.38
CA PHE A 403 15.13 -4.93 -4.08
C PHE A 403 15.37 -3.91 -5.22
N GLU A 404 15.29 -4.32 -6.48
CA GLU A 404 15.40 -3.41 -7.64
C GLU A 404 14.25 -2.40 -7.70
N ALA A 405 13.02 -2.83 -7.43
CA ALA A 405 11.85 -1.93 -7.40
C ALA A 405 12.00 -0.88 -6.28
N ILE A 406 12.46 -1.32 -5.10
CA ILE A 406 12.75 -0.46 -3.95
C ILE A 406 13.87 0.54 -4.26
N ARG A 407 14.89 0.18 -5.06
CA ARG A 407 15.95 1.09 -5.50
C ARG A 407 15.41 2.36 -6.17
N GLY A 408 14.25 2.28 -6.83
CA GLY A 408 13.60 3.42 -7.48
C GLY A 408 12.79 4.32 -6.55
N ILE A 409 12.30 3.79 -5.42
CA ILE A 409 11.21 4.39 -4.63
C ILE A 409 11.65 4.70 -3.19
N SER A 410 12.67 4.01 -2.68
CA SER A 410 12.88 3.94 -1.26
C SER A 410 13.51 5.17 -0.63
N ARG A 411 13.05 5.44 0.60
CA ARG A 411 13.71 6.35 1.54
C ARG A 411 14.84 5.67 2.33
N THR A 412 14.96 4.33 2.29
CA THR A 412 16.15 3.63 2.79
C THR A 412 17.35 3.89 1.88
N CYS A 413 18.55 3.73 2.42
CA CYS A 413 19.82 4.13 1.82
C CYS A 413 20.28 3.31 0.61
N VAL A 414 19.40 3.09 -0.39
CA VAL A 414 19.79 2.46 -1.64
C VAL A 414 20.36 3.53 -2.58
N VAL A 415 21.64 3.44 -2.88
CA VAL A 415 22.36 4.38 -3.75
C VAL A 415 22.24 3.97 -5.21
N ARG A 416 22.31 4.97 -6.11
CA ARG A 416 22.22 4.74 -7.56
C ARG A 416 23.54 4.38 -8.20
N GLN A 417 24.65 4.76 -7.56
CA GLN A 417 26.01 4.54 -8.01
C GLN A 417 26.68 3.48 -7.11
N LEU A 418 27.38 2.53 -7.73
CA LEU A 418 27.98 1.40 -7.00
C LEU A 418 29.09 1.89 -6.06
N GLU A 419 29.80 2.94 -6.46
CA GLU A 419 30.92 3.56 -5.77
C GLU A 419 30.53 4.06 -4.38
N GLU A 420 29.31 4.59 -4.23
CA GLU A 420 28.76 5.12 -2.98
C GLU A 420 28.34 4.02 -1.99
N ALA A 421 28.23 2.78 -2.44
CA ALA A 421 27.69 1.69 -1.65
C ALA A 421 28.72 1.11 -0.67
N ALA A 422 28.31 0.88 0.57
CA ALA A 422 29.05 0.09 1.53
C ALA A 422 28.65 -1.40 1.46
N VAL A 423 27.39 -1.68 1.12
CA VAL A 423 26.80 -3.01 1.01
C VAL A 423 26.28 -3.20 -0.41
N VAL A 424 26.55 -4.35 -1.02
CA VAL A 424 26.08 -4.71 -2.36
C VAL A 424 25.27 -6.00 -2.27
N LEU A 425 23.98 -5.91 -2.59
CA LEU A 425 23.09 -7.05 -2.71
C LEU A 425 23.31 -7.70 -4.07
N VAL A 426 23.62 -8.99 -4.07
CA VAL A 426 23.95 -9.78 -5.25
C VAL A 426 22.83 -10.81 -5.50
N PRO A 427 22.40 -11.03 -6.76
CA PRO A 427 21.41 -12.05 -7.07
C PRO A 427 21.89 -13.46 -6.70
N GLY A 428 20.95 -14.30 -6.25
CA GLY A 428 21.20 -15.70 -5.88
C GLY A 428 21.05 -16.65 -7.05
N PHE A 429 22.14 -17.30 -7.48
CA PHE A 429 22.14 -18.33 -8.52
C PHE A 429 22.11 -19.73 -7.91
N SER A 430 21.49 -20.68 -8.60
CA SER A 430 21.20 -22.05 -8.17
C SER A 430 21.63 -23.06 -9.22
N THR A 431 21.99 -24.25 -8.77
CA THR A 431 22.47 -25.38 -9.60
C THR A 431 21.41 -26.47 -9.81
N ARG A 432 20.26 -26.38 -9.12
CA ARG A 432 19.30 -27.49 -9.01
C ARG A 432 18.15 -27.35 -10.02
N ARG A 433 17.95 -28.39 -10.83
CA ARG A 433 16.74 -28.57 -11.65
C ARG A 433 15.56 -28.88 -10.74
N GLN A 434 14.70 -27.92 -10.42
CA GLN A 434 13.36 -28.22 -9.88
C GLN A 434 12.33 -28.21 -11.01
N HIS A 435 11.33 -29.09 -10.89
CA HIS A 435 10.31 -29.35 -11.92
C HIS A 435 9.28 -28.23 -12.13
N GLU A 436 9.34 -27.14 -11.36
CA GLU A 436 8.36 -26.05 -11.39
C GLU A 436 9.04 -24.67 -11.48
N TRP A 437 9.64 -24.30 -12.62
CA TRP A 437 9.98 -22.88 -12.89
C TRP A 437 9.86 -22.49 -14.37
N LEU A 438 9.40 -21.24 -14.55
CA LEU A 438 9.26 -20.51 -15.81
C LEU A 438 10.62 -20.14 -16.40
N GLU A 439 10.71 -20.25 -17.73
CA GLU A 439 11.80 -19.88 -18.63
C GLU A 439 12.90 -20.93 -18.88
N THR A 440 12.83 -21.45 -20.09
CA THR A 440 13.72 -22.40 -20.73
C THR A 440 15.07 -21.77 -21.08
N ARG A 441 16.04 -21.78 -20.16
CA ARG A 441 17.47 -21.74 -20.51
C ARG A 441 18.12 -23.01 -19.97
N PHE A 442 18.28 -24.00 -20.85
CA PHE A 442 18.84 -25.30 -20.50
C PHE A 442 20.25 -25.44 -21.09
N GLN A 443 21.26 -25.45 -20.23
CA GLN A 443 22.56 -26.08 -20.50
C GLN A 443 23.04 -26.84 -19.25
N GLU A 444 23.86 -27.87 -19.44
CA GLU A 444 24.22 -28.87 -18.42
C GLU A 444 25.35 -28.43 -17.47
N ASP A 445 25.89 -27.22 -17.62
CA ASP A 445 27.22 -26.87 -17.06
C ASP A 445 27.22 -26.00 -15.79
N CYS A 446 26.07 -25.56 -15.25
CA CYS A 446 26.08 -24.78 -13.99
C CYS A 446 26.20 -25.69 -12.75
N SER A 447 27.44 -25.98 -12.34
CA SER A 447 27.75 -26.70 -11.10
C SER A 447 27.96 -25.76 -9.90
N GLU A 448 27.91 -26.30 -8.69
CA GLU A 448 28.16 -25.53 -7.45
C GLU A 448 29.54 -24.88 -7.46
N ALA A 449 30.54 -25.59 -7.98
CA ALA A 449 31.89 -25.07 -8.17
C ALA A 449 31.93 -23.87 -9.13
N VAL A 450 31.10 -23.86 -10.18
CA VAL A 450 30.98 -22.74 -11.13
C VAL A 450 30.37 -21.53 -10.44
N VAL A 451 29.25 -21.68 -9.72
CA VAL A 451 28.60 -20.57 -8.98
C VAL A 451 29.55 -19.97 -7.93
N LEU A 452 30.27 -20.81 -7.18
CA LEU A 452 31.27 -20.37 -6.21
C LEU A 452 32.45 -19.65 -6.85
N HIS A 453 33.00 -20.21 -7.93
CA HIS A 453 34.10 -19.60 -8.66
C HIS A 453 33.67 -18.22 -9.19
N ALA A 454 32.45 -18.16 -9.73
CA ALA A 454 31.83 -16.94 -10.21
C ALA A 454 31.70 -15.88 -9.11
N TYR A 455 31.16 -16.21 -7.93
CA TYR A 455 31.05 -15.23 -6.84
C TYR A 455 32.41 -14.77 -6.30
N ARG A 456 33.43 -15.64 -6.27
CA ARG A 456 34.80 -15.24 -5.92
C ARG A 456 35.38 -14.28 -6.95
N LYS A 457 35.14 -14.53 -8.24
CA LYS A 457 35.54 -13.66 -9.35
C LYS A 457 34.80 -12.32 -9.29
N LEU A 458 33.50 -12.31 -8.96
CA LEU A 458 32.71 -11.10 -8.73
C LEU A 458 33.33 -10.26 -7.60
N ARG A 459 33.66 -10.89 -6.48
CA ARG A 459 34.29 -10.21 -5.35
C ARG A 459 35.67 -9.63 -5.67
N SER A 460 36.41 -10.25 -6.58
CA SER A 460 37.72 -9.77 -7.01
C SER A 460 37.66 -8.56 -7.95
N GLN A 461 36.46 -8.15 -8.40
CA GLN A 461 36.30 -6.95 -9.22
C GLN A 461 36.72 -5.70 -8.43
N GLU A 462 37.41 -4.78 -9.11
CA GLU A 462 38.01 -3.61 -8.49
C GLU A 462 36.95 -2.66 -7.88
N ASP A 463 35.81 -2.50 -8.55
CA ASP A 463 34.66 -1.68 -8.12
C ASP A 463 33.91 -2.27 -6.91
N LEU A 464 34.09 -3.56 -6.63
CA LEU A 464 33.50 -4.27 -5.49
C LEU A 464 34.46 -4.48 -4.32
N ARG A 465 35.74 -4.13 -4.49
CA ARG A 465 36.77 -4.33 -3.47
C ARG A 465 36.48 -3.47 -2.23
N GLY A 466 36.40 -4.12 -1.07
CA GLY A 466 36.14 -3.46 0.21
C GLY A 466 34.66 -3.22 0.52
N LYS A 467 33.74 -3.60 -0.37
CA LYS A 467 32.29 -3.59 -0.12
C LYS A 467 31.83 -4.91 0.50
N LEU A 468 30.81 -4.87 1.33
CA LEU A 468 30.17 -6.08 1.86
C LEU A 468 29.24 -6.66 0.80
N LEU A 469 29.61 -7.80 0.22
CA LEU A 469 28.72 -8.53 -0.67
C LEU A 469 27.74 -9.38 0.16
N VAL A 470 26.45 -9.17 -0.07
CA VAL A 470 25.37 -9.92 0.55
C VAL A 470 24.72 -10.77 -0.53
N LEU A 471 24.86 -12.08 -0.39
CA LEU A 471 24.33 -13.07 -1.31
C LEU A 471 22.99 -13.59 -0.82
N LEU A 472 22.03 -13.71 -1.73
CA LEU A 472 20.76 -14.36 -1.43
C LEU A 472 20.87 -15.88 -1.61
N ASP A 473 20.78 -16.61 -0.51
CA ASP A 473 20.85 -18.07 -0.45
C ASP A 473 19.50 -18.63 -0.02
N ALA A 474 18.84 -19.32 -0.96
CA ALA A 474 17.51 -19.87 -0.76
C ALA A 474 17.50 -21.24 -0.05
N GLY A 475 18.60 -21.63 0.60
CA GLY A 475 18.59 -22.68 1.63
C GLY A 475 18.77 -24.11 1.12
N ASP A 476 19.13 -24.30 -0.14
CA ASP A 476 19.21 -25.63 -0.76
C ASP A 476 20.66 -26.13 -0.98
N PHE A 477 21.67 -25.38 -0.53
CA PHE A 477 23.06 -25.68 -0.83
C PHE A 477 23.99 -25.60 0.38
N SER A 478 24.82 -26.63 0.50
CA SER A 478 26.06 -26.65 1.25
C SER A 478 27.14 -25.79 0.60
N ILE A 479 26.79 -24.57 0.15
CA ILE A 479 27.78 -23.64 -0.41
C ILE A 479 28.86 -23.48 0.65
N PRO A 480 30.11 -23.93 0.39
CA PRO A 480 31.18 -23.88 1.36
C PRO A 480 31.27 -22.47 1.90
N GLU A 481 31.25 -22.35 3.22
CA GLU A 481 31.23 -21.06 3.89
C GLU A 481 32.49 -20.27 3.50
N ASP A 482 32.32 -19.33 2.58
CA ASP A 482 33.32 -18.32 2.34
C ASP A 482 33.26 -17.34 3.53
N GLN A 483 34.34 -17.32 4.32
CA GLN A 483 34.47 -16.49 5.51
C GLN A 483 34.43 -14.99 5.19
N ASP A 484 34.29 -14.60 3.94
CA ASP A 484 34.33 -13.21 3.53
C ASP A 484 33.04 -12.67 2.91
N MET A 485 32.01 -13.49 2.69
CA MET A 485 30.69 -13.03 2.21
C MET A 485 29.69 -12.92 3.38
N ALA A 486 28.62 -12.16 3.22
CA ALA A 486 27.44 -12.22 4.09
C ALA A 486 26.29 -12.90 3.34
N TRP A 487 25.44 -13.61 4.06
CA TRP A 487 24.34 -14.37 3.46
C TRP A 487 22.99 -13.94 3.97
N LEU A 488 22.03 -13.79 3.06
CA LEU A 488 20.61 -13.81 3.33
C LEU A 488 20.13 -15.25 3.18
N ARG A 489 19.84 -15.94 4.28
CA ARG A 489 19.55 -17.38 4.28
C ARG A 489 18.11 -17.66 4.63
N ILE A 490 17.43 -18.48 3.83
CA ILE A 490 16.12 -19.00 4.20
C ILE A 490 16.32 -20.14 5.20
N GLY A 491 15.83 -19.93 6.43
CA GLY A 491 15.82 -20.93 7.49
C GLY A 491 17.14 -21.63 7.81
N PRO A 492 18.24 -20.90 8.05
CA PRO A 492 19.54 -21.50 8.28
C PRO A 492 19.59 -22.30 9.57
N SER A 493 20.45 -23.31 9.61
CA SER A 493 20.81 -23.96 10.87
C SER A 493 21.67 -23.01 11.73
N ARG A 494 21.52 -23.04 13.05
CA ARG A 494 22.31 -22.28 14.03
C ARG A 494 23.81 -22.56 13.88
N SER A 495 24.18 -23.80 13.56
CA SER A 495 25.58 -24.18 13.33
C SER A 495 26.20 -23.52 12.09
N SER A 496 25.39 -23.18 11.10
CA SER A 496 25.83 -22.52 9.86
C SER A 496 25.58 -21.01 9.85
N PHE A 497 24.93 -20.46 10.88
CA PHE A 497 24.50 -19.06 10.88
C PHE A 497 25.48 -18.18 11.64
N ARG A 498 26.11 -17.21 10.97
CA ARG A 498 27.02 -16.27 11.62
C ARG A 498 26.23 -15.06 12.10
N LEU A 499 25.88 -15.07 13.39
CA LEU A 499 25.17 -13.97 14.04
C LEU A 499 25.85 -12.62 13.75
N GLN A 500 25.06 -11.58 13.50
CA GLN A 500 25.49 -10.22 13.11
C GLN A 500 26.07 -10.07 11.71
N ARG A 501 26.25 -11.17 10.97
CA ARG A 501 26.80 -11.15 9.62
C ARG A 501 25.84 -11.69 8.59
N ASP A 502 25.26 -12.85 8.87
CA ASP A 502 24.21 -13.44 8.07
C ASP A 502 22.85 -12.95 8.61
N LEU A 503 21.85 -12.92 7.74
CA LEU A 503 20.47 -12.60 8.10
C LEU A 503 19.59 -13.77 7.71
N ALA A 504 18.88 -14.35 8.69
CA ALA A 504 17.86 -15.33 8.41
C ALA A 504 16.65 -14.60 7.82
N ILE A 505 16.19 -15.01 6.65
CA ILE A 505 15.04 -14.41 5.97
C ILE A 505 13.87 -15.39 5.92
N PRO A 506 12.63 -14.89 5.82
CA PRO A 506 11.44 -15.73 5.74
C PRO A 506 11.37 -16.51 4.42
N SER A 507 10.41 -17.42 4.33
CA SER A 507 10.00 -18.04 3.07
C SER A 507 9.22 -17.05 2.18
N GLU A 508 8.65 -17.54 1.07
CA GLU A 508 7.81 -16.74 0.18
C GLU A 508 6.67 -16.02 0.95
N PRO A 509 6.34 -14.76 0.62
CA PRO A 509 5.20 -14.07 1.22
C PRO A 509 3.95 -14.93 1.13
N THR A 510 3.23 -15.04 2.23
CA THR A 510 2.02 -15.86 2.29
C THR A 510 0.79 -15.07 1.86
N PRO A 511 -0.13 -15.67 1.06
CA PRO A 511 -1.46 -15.11 0.83
C PRO A 511 -2.26 -14.90 2.11
N LEU A 512 -1.96 -15.59 3.22
CA LEU A 512 -2.64 -15.38 4.51
C LEU A 512 -2.40 -13.97 5.07
N ALA A 513 -1.24 -13.36 4.78
CA ALA A 513 -0.85 -12.07 5.33
C ALA A 513 -1.73 -10.91 4.84
N SER A 514 -2.38 -11.07 3.69
CA SER A 514 -3.27 -10.10 3.07
C SER A 514 -4.76 -10.47 3.17
N ARG A 515 -5.09 -11.56 3.86
CA ARG A 515 -6.47 -12.04 3.99
C ARG A 515 -7.21 -11.38 5.16
N PRO A 516 -8.46 -10.90 4.96
CA PRO A 516 -9.27 -10.36 6.05
C PRO A 516 -9.49 -11.36 7.21
N GLU A 517 -9.52 -12.66 6.92
CA GLU A 517 -9.67 -13.71 7.92
C GLU A 517 -8.50 -13.73 8.92
N SER A 518 -7.29 -13.40 8.48
CA SER A 518 -6.12 -13.27 9.37
C SER A 518 -6.32 -12.13 10.37
N LEU A 519 -6.77 -10.96 9.90
CA LEU A 519 -7.04 -9.82 10.77
C LEU A 519 -8.13 -10.14 11.80
N LEU A 520 -9.22 -10.77 11.38
CA LEU A 520 -10.27 -11.24 12.28
C LEU A 520 -9.72 -12.27 13.28
N SER A 521 -8.85 -13.17 12.82
CA SER A 521 -8.19 -14.15 13.65
C SER A 521 -7.35 -13.49 14.75
N PHE A 522 -6.58 -12.43 14.47
CA PHE A 522 -5.82 -11.67 15.48
C PHE A 522 -6.72 -11.02 16.54
N LEU A 523 -7.92 -10.58 16.16
CA LEU A 523 -8.89 -9.96 17.07
C LEU A 523 -9.63 -10.98 17.95
N GLU A 524 -9.74 -12.23 17.49
CA GLU A 524 -10.38 -13.31 18.24
C GLU A 524 -9.57 -13.66 19.49
N PRO A 525 -10.14 -13.62 20.71
CA PRO A 525 -9.44 -14.00 21.94
C PRO A 525 -8.88 -15.44 21.91
N VAL A 526 -7.73 -15.66 22.56
CA VAL A 526 -7.06 -16.97 22.59
C VAL A 526 -7.95 -18.06 23.21
N ASP A 527 -8.73 -17.71 24.22
CA ASP A 527 -9.69 -18.61 24.89
C ASP A 527 -10.90 -18.99 24.02
N MET A 528 -11.13 -18.28 22.91
CA MET A 528 -12.19 -18.57 21.95
C MET A 528 -11.74 -19.41 20.76
N LYS A 529 -10.43 -19.57 20.56
CA LYS A 529 -9.90 -20.34 19.43
C LYS A 529 -10.41 -21.77 19.47
N ARG A 530 -10.86 -22.26 18.32
CA ARG A 530 -11.44 -23.61 18.17
C ARG A 530 -10.43 -24.70 18.54
N TYR A 531 -9.17 -24.47 18.23
CA TYR A 531 -8.06 -25.37 18.52
C TYR A 531 -7.11 -24.73 19.52
N PHE A 532 -6.68 -25.51 20.50
CA PHE A 532 -5.68 -25.06 21.47
C PHE A 532 -4.30 -25.04 20.82
N LEU A 533 -3.92 -26.14 20.16
CA LEU A 533 -2.66 -26.30 19.47
C LEU A 533 -2.93 -26.96 18.12
N SER A 534 -2.35 -26.43 17.04
CA SER A 534 -2.35 -27.11 15.75
C SER A 534 -0.97 -27.30 15.15
N PHE A 535 -0.87 -28.33 14.31
CA PHE A 535 0.26 -28.58 13.44
C PHE A 535 -0.23 -29.38 12.23
N LYS A 536 0.21 -28.98 11.04
CA LYS A 536 0.08 -29.79 9.84
C LYS A 536 1.39 -29.74 9.07
N GLY A 537 2.05 -30.89 8.95
CA GLY A 537 3.38 -31.02 8.36
C GLY A 537 3.96 -32.39 8.67
N ARG A 538 5.23 -32.62 8.37
CA ARG A 538 5.90 -33.90 8.64
C ARG A 538 6.18 -34.06 10.14
N LEU A 539 5.35 -34.85 10.83
CA LEU A 539 5.44 -35.03 12.30
C LEU A 539 6.82 -35.48 12.79
N ARG A 540 7.56 -36.24 11.96
CA ARG A 540 8.93 -36.67 12.25
C ARG A 540 9.89 -35.50 12.45
N GLU A 541 9.69 -34.38 11.75
CA GLU A 541 10.57 -33.19 11.82
C GLU A 541 10.44 -32.44 13.15
N VAL A 542 9.29 -32.53 13.81
CA VAL A 542 9.06 -31.98 15.17
C VAL A 542 9.31 -32.98 16.28
N GLY A 543 9.85 -34.17 15.96
CA GLY A 543 10.14 -35.22 16.94
C GLY A 543 8.90 -35.84 17.57
N LEU A 544 7.74 -35.74 16.90
CA LEU A 544 6.47 -36.32 17.37
C LEU A 544 6.20 -37.65 16.63
N PRO A 545 5.60 -38.66 17.30
CA PRO A 545 5.25 -39.92 16.65
C PRO A 545 4.19 -39.72 15.55
N GLU A 546 4.23 -40.55 14.50
CA GLU A 546 3.46 -40.39 13.24
C GLU A 546 1.93 -40.30 13.39
N THR A 547 1.38 -40.68 14.53
CA THR A 547 -0.05 -40.52 14.83
C THR A 547 -0.27 -40.21 16.30
N VAL A 548 -0.64 -38.96 16.60
CA VAL A 548 -1.13 -38.58 17.93
C VAL A 548 -2.48 -37.89 17.79
N GLY A 549 -3.54 -38.70 17.70
CA GLY A 549 -4.89 -38.22 17.91
C GLY A 549 -5.14 -37.97 19.40
N TYR A 550 -4.62 -36.88 19.95
CA TYR A 550 -4.91 -36.51 21.34
C TYR A 550 -6.34 -35.97 21.44
N ARG A 551 -7.31 -36.86 21.72
CA ARG A 551 -8.75 -36.53 21.86
C ARG A 551 -9.12 -35.90 23.22
N GLY A 552 -8.19 -35.17 23.83
CA GLY A 552 -8.44 -34.36 25.03
C GLY A 552 -8.07 -32.90 24.74
N LYS A 553 -9.05 -31.99 24.77
CA LYS A 553 -8.88 -30.54 24.59
C LYS A 553 -8.25 -30.10 23.25
N HIS A 554 -9.02 -30.11 22.15
CA HIS A 554 -8.80 -29.20 21.02
C HIS A 554 -7.38 -29.17 20.36
N VAL A 555 -6.54 -30.21 20.52
CA VAL A 555 -5.21 -30.31 19.89
C VAL A 555 -5.33 -31.10 18.58
N VAL A 556 -4.81 -30.55 17.48
CA VAL A 556 -4.82 -31.18 16.15
C VAL A 556 -3.41 -31.21 15.57
N LEU A 557 -2.78 -32.39 15.58
CA LEU A 557 -1.47 -32.61 14.98
C LEU A 557 -1.63 -33.66 13.90
N VAL A 558 -1.49 -33.26 12.64
CA VAL A 558 -1.73 -34.14 11.50
C VAL A 558 -0.58 -34.08 10.51
N ASP A 559 -0.40 -35.18 9.78
CA ASP A 559 0.58 -35.24 8.69
C ASP A 559 0.15 -34.32 7.53
N GLU A 560 1.11 -33.83 6.76
CA GLU A 560 0.89 -33.00 5.57
C GLU A 560 -0.11 -33.64 4.59
N ALA A 561 -0.07 -34.97 4.45
CA ALA A 561 -0.94 -35.73 3.56
C ALA A 561 -2.41 -35.85 4.04
N ASP A 562 -2.75 -35.43 5.26
CA ASP A 562 -4.11 -35.53 5.78
C ASP A 562 -5.03 -34.46 5.17
N ALA A 563 -5.82 -34.88 4.19
CA ALA A 563 -6.77 -34.02 3.47
C ALA A 563 -7.98 -33.57 4.31
N ARG A 564 -8.21 -34.13 5.51
CA ARG A 564 -9.37 -33.77 6.34
C ARG A 564 -9.23 -32.38 6.96
N TYR A 565 -8.01 -31.89 7.09
CA TYR A 565 -7.72 -30.60 7.68
C TYR A 565 -7.07 -29.71 6.64
N ASP A 566 -7.72 -28.59 6.33
CA ASP A 566 -7.09 -27.52 5.58
C ASP A 566 -6.08 -26.78 6.47
N LEU A 567 -4.85 -26.56 5.96
CA LEU A 567 -3.78 -25.92 6.73
C LEU A 567 -4.21 -24.51 7.17
N GLN A 568 -4.77 -23.72 6.26
CA GLN A 568 -5.15 -22.34 6.54
C GLN A 568 -6.26 -22.28 7.58
N TYR A 569 -7.26 -23.17 7.48
CA TYR A 569 -8.31 -23.31 8.48
C TYR A 569 -7.75 -23.64 9.87
N LEU A 570 -6.83 -24.61 9.97
CA LEU A 570 -6.19 -24.94 11.24
C LEU A 570 -5.48 -23.72 11.83
N LEU A 571 -4.68 -23.03 11.03
CA LEU A 571 -3.87 -21.90 11.46
C LEU A 571 -4.72 -20.71 11.94
N LEU A 572 -5.81 -20.38 11.24
CA LEU A 572 -6.71 -19.27 11.60
C LEU A 572 -7.50 -19.54 12.88
N HIS A 573 -7.77 -20.80 13.18
CA HIS A 573 -8.62 -21.21 14.30
C HIS A 573 -7.86 -21.78 15.51
N SER A 574 -6.53 -21.62 15.55
CA SER A 574 -5.70 -22.11 16.64
C SER A 574 -5.19 -20.99 17.55
N ALA A 575 -5.12 -21.28 18.86
CA ALA A 575 -4.42 -20.45 19.83
C ALA A 575 -2.91 -20.50 19.62
N PHE A 576 -2.36 -21.70 19.48
CA PHE A 576 -0.96 -21.95 19.19
C PHE A 576 -0.80 -22.77 17.91
N SER A 577 0.24 -22.47 17.13
CA SER A 577 0.60 -23.29 15.97
C SER A 577 2.08 -23.65 16.03
N LEU A 578 2.39 -24.93 15.86
CA LEU A 578 3.78 -25.41 15.87
C LEU A 578 4.50 -25.05 14.57
N LEU A 579 5.73 -24.56 14.73
CA LEU A 579 6.68 -24.35 13.66
C LEU A 579 7.66 -25.53 13.60
N ALA A 580 7.61 -26.27 12.51
CA ALA A 580 8.58 -27.33 12.19
C ALA A 580 9.75 -26.80 11.35
N ASP A 581 9.44 -25.91 10.40
CA ASP A 581 10.38 -25.40 9.42
C ASP A 581 10.07 -23.94 9.06
N VAL A 582 10.92 -23.38 8.20
CA VAL A 582 10.79 -22.02 7.68
C VAL A 582 9.66 -21.84 6.67
N SER A 583 9.22 -22.91 5.99
CA SER A 583 8.21 -22.82 4.95
C SER A 583 6.87 -22.37 5.52
N ALA A 584 6.49 -22.92 6.68
CA ALA A 584 5.26 -22.57 7.39
C ALA A 584 5.37 -21.30 8.26
N PHE A 585 6.57 -20.71 8.39
CA PHE A 585 6.79 -19.57 9.28
C PHE A 585 5.86 -18.40 8.97
N ASN A 586 5.80 -18.00 7.69
CA ASN A 586 4.98 -16.88 7.28
C ASN A 586 3.50 -17.14 7.55
N ASP A 587 3.01 -18.33 7.18
CA ASP A 587 1.62 -18.73 7.39
C ASP A 587 1.22 -18.67 8.87
N VAL A 588 2.06 -19.23 9.75
CA VAL A 588 1.81 -19.29 11.20
C VAL A 588 1.85 -17.90 11.84
N VAL A 589 2.88 -17.09 11.55
CA VAL A 589 3.00 -15.73 12.08
C VAL A 589 1.84 -14.86 11.61
N CYS A 590 1.42 -15.04 10.37
CA CYS A 590 0.31 -14.29 9.77
C CYS A 590 -1.07 -14.94 9.97
N SER A 591 -1.24 -15.98 10.78
CA SER A 591 -2.55 -16.61 10.95
C SER A 591 -3.39 -16.07 12.10
N GLY A 592 -2.81 -15.23 12.96
CA GLY A 592 -3.42 -14.82 14.23
C GLY A 592 -3.23 -15.80 15.39
N SER A 593 -2.57 -16.94 15.15
CA SER A 593 -2.10 -17.86 16.20
C SER A 593 -0.76 -17.41 16.79
N ILE A 594 -0.40 -17.92 17.98
CA ILE A 594 0.93 -17.71 18.58
C ILE A 594 1.88 -18.78 18.01
N PRO A 595 2.96 -18.39 17.31
CA PRO A 595 3.96 -19.33 16.81
C PRO A 595 4.68 -20.03 17.97
N VAL A 596 4.78 -21.36 17.91
CA VAL A 596 5.50 -22.17 18.90
C VAL A 596 6.62 -22.92 18.21
N MET A 597 7.87 -22.63 18.58
CA MET A 597 9.06 -23.24 17.98
C MET A 597 9.64 -24.31 18.93
N MET A 598 9.81 -25.54 18.43
CA MET A 598 10.38 -26.68 19.18
C MET A 598 11.81 -27.06 18.76
N ALA A 599 12.35 -26.44 17.71
CA ALA A 599 13.62 -26.82 17.09
C ALA A 599 14.84 -26.35 17.90
N ARG A 600 15.88 -27.20 18.01
CA ARG A 600 17.16 -26.83 18.66
C ARG A 600 18.04 -25.96 17.77
N ASP A 601 18.00 -26.20 16.47
CA ASP A 601 19.06 -25.75 15.56
C ASP A 601 18.56 -24.83 14.45
N TRP A 602 17.32 -24.37 14.48
CA TRP A 602 16.83 -23.42 13.48
C TRP A 602 16.93 -21.98 13.99
N VAL A 603 17.28 -21.07 13.09
CA VAL A 603 17.30 -19.62 13.34
C VAL A 603 16.02 -19.03 12.72
N PRO A 604 15.12 -18.46 13.53
CA PRO A 604 13.91 -17.87 13.01
C PRO A 604 14.24 -16.66 12.13
N PRO A 605 13.41 -16.36 11.12
CA PRO A 605 13.59 -15.18 10.29
C PRO A 605 13.73 -13.90 11.11
N PHE A 606 14.66 -13.05 10.68
CA PHE A 606 15.05 -11.80 11.33
C PHE A 606 15.63 -11.97 12.75
N GLU A 607 16.13 -13.15 13.12
CA GLU A 607 16.87 -13.33 14.39
C GLU A 607 18.04 -12.33 14.46
N GLY A 608 18.18 -11.67 15.61
CA GLY A 608 19.11 -10.55 15.81
C GLY A 608 18.49 -9.17 15.54
N PHE A 609 17.43 -9.10 14.75
CA PHE A 609 16.59 -7.90 14.56
C PHE A 609 15.28 -7.99 15.33
N THR A 610 14.66 -9.17 15.41
CA THR A 610 13.51 -9.42 16.29
C THR A 610 13.76 -10.71 17.03
N ASN A 611 13.81 -10.66 18.36
CA ASN A 611 13.88 -11.88 19.16
C ASN A 611 12.55 -12.63 19.01
N PHE A 612 12.59 -13.89 18.59
CA PHE A 612 11.40 -14.73 18.45
C PHE A 612 10.51 -14.75 19.70
N GLU A 613 11.10 -14.68 20.90
CA GLU A 613 10.36 -14.65 22.17
C GLU A 613 9.47 -13.41 22.35
N THR A 614 9.60 -12.38 21.51
CA THR A 614 8.71 -11.21 21.55
C THR A 614 7.40 -11.44 20.81
N TYR A 615 7.33 -12.40 19.89
CA TYR A 615 6.14 -12.67 19.07
C TYR A 615 5.72 -14.15 19.03
N GLY A 616 6.51 -15.04 19.59
CA GLY A 616 6.23 -16.47 19.70
C GLY A 616 6.79 -17.09 20.99
N LEU A 617 6.63 -18.40 21.14
CA LEU A 617 7.13 -19.17 22.28
C LEU A 617 8.20 -20.15 21.81
N GLN A 618 9.43 -19.97 22.29
CA GLN A 618 10.50 -20.94 22.06
C GLN A 618 10.50 -21.97 23.19
N LEU A 619 10.30 -23.24 22.84
CA LEU A 619 10.28 -24.34 23.80
C LEU A 619 11.46 -25.28 23.56
N GLY A 620 11.98 -25.84 24.65
CA GLY A 620 13.06 -26.81 24.55
C GLY A 620 12.60 -28.09 23.83
N SER A 621 13.23 -28.42 22.72
CA SER A 621 13.99 -29.66 22.60
C SER A 621 13.47 -30.97 23.21
N GLY A 622 12.61 -31.76 22.55
CA GLY A 622 12.32 -33.15 22.94
C GLY A 622 11.30 -33.32 24.06
N LEU A 623 10.40 -32.35 24.22
CA LEU A 623 9.25 -32.48 25.11
C LEU A 623 8.27 -33.50 24.56
N ALA A 624 7.78 -34.39 25.43
CA ALA A 624 6.63 -35.20 25.08
C ALA A 624 5.39 -34.29 24.90
N LEU A 625 4.45 -34.69 24.05
CA LEU A 625 3.26 -33.88 23.77
C LEU A 625 2.47 -33.46 25.04
N PRO A 626 2.28 -34.31 26.07
CA PRO A 626 1.64 -33.88 27.31
C PRO A 626 2.39 -32.73 28.00
N ASP A 627 3.72 -32.83 28.11
CA ASP A 627 4.54 -31.79 28.74
C ASP A 627 4.52 -30.47 27.96
N LEU A 628 4.43 -30.56 26.63
CA LEU A 628 4.23 -29.41 25.75
C LEU A 628 2.88 -28.73 26.04
N ILE A 629 1.81 -29.51 26.10
CA ILE A 629 0.46 -28.99 26.39
C ILE A 629 0.44 -28.33 27.77
N ASP A 630 0.98 -28.98 28.80
CA ASP A 630 1.01 -28.43 30.17
C ASP A 630 1.77 -27.09 30.23
N LYS A 631 2.87 -26.97 29.49
CA LYS A 631 3.61 -25.71 29.37
C LYS A 631 2.80 -24.61 28.67
N LEU A 632 2.16 -24.93 27.56
CA LEU A 632 1.32 -23.96 26.85
C LEU A 632 0.10 -23.56 27.69
N GLU A 633 -0.51 -24.48 28.44
CA GLU A 633 -1.62 -24.18 29.34
C GLU A 633 -1.18 -23.21 30.45
N ALA A 634 0.04 -23.34 30.97
CA ALA A 634 0.59 -22.40 31.95
C ALA A 634 0.80 -20.98 31.37
N GLU A 635 1.15 -20.88 30.09
CA GLU A 635 1.33 -19.60 29.39
C GLU A 635 0.00 -18.89 29.14
N VAL A 636 -1.08 -19.62 28.81
CA VAL A 636 -2.42 -19.05 28.58
C VAL A 636 -3.02 -18.40 29.82
N VAL A 637 -2.55 -18.74 31.03
CA VAL A 637 -2.99 -18.07 32.26
C VAL A 637 -2.61 -16.58 32.27
N ASP A 638 -1.58 -16.18 31.51
CA ASP A 638 -1.17 -14.79 31.35
C ASP A 638 -1.75 -14.17 30.07
N ASP A 639 -3.02 -13.75 30.14
CA ASP A 639 -3.74 -13.08 29.04
C ASP A 639 -2.96 -11.88 28.44
N ALA A 640 -2.20 -11.16 29.27
CA ALA A 640 -1.45 -9.98 28.84
C ALA A 640 -0.24 -10.38 27.98
N LYS A 641 0.51 -11.40 28.41
CA LYS A 641 1.59 -11.97 27.61
C LYS A 641 1.06 -12.52 26.29
N MET A 642 -0.03 -13.27 26.30
CA MET A 642 -0.63 -13.83 25.08
C MET A 642 -1.06 -12.74 24.09
N TYR A 643 -1.65 -11.65 24.60
CA TYR A 643 -2.01 -10.50 23.77
C TYR A 643 -0.77 -9.84 23.14
N VAL A 644 0.29 -9.60 23.93
CA VAL A 644 1.52 -8.97 23.44
C VAL A 644 2.20 -9.82 22.37
N LEU A 645 2.31 -11.14 22.57
CA LEU A 645 2.91 -12.05 21.58
C LEU A 645 2.16 -11.98 20.25
N ARG A 646 0.82 -12.05 20.29
CA ARG A 646 -0.01 -11.99 19.08
C ARG A 646 0.09 -10.65 18.39
N GLU A 647 0.16 -9.58 19.16
CA GLU A 647 0.20 -8.25 18.57
C GLU A 647 1.56 -7.95 17.94
N ASN A 648 2.64 -8.46 18.53
CA ASN A 648 3.96 -8.42 17.93
C ASN A 648 4.04 -9.33 16.69
N ALA A 649 3.37 -10.49 16.69
CA ALA A 649 3.26 -11.35 15.50
C ALA A 649 2.49 -10.64 14.37
N ARG A 650 1.39 -9.94 14.68
CA ARG A 650 0.65 -9.11 13.71
C ARG A 650 1.54 -8.00 13.14
N ALA A 651 2.26 -7.30 14.01
CA ALA A 651 3.18 -6.25 13.60
C ALA A 651 4.29 -6.78 12.69
N LEU A 652 4.87 -7.94 13.01
CA LEU A 652 5.87 -8.60 12.19
C LEU A 652 5.28 -9.03 10.84
N CYS A 653 4.10 -9.63 10.83
CA CYS A 653 3.40 -10.03 9.61
C CYS A 653 3.23 -8.83 8.66
N ASN A 654 2.64 -7.73 9.16
CA ASN A 654 2.36 -6.54 8.36
C ASN A 654 3.63 -5.83 7.89
N ARG A 655 4.67 -5.83 8.72
CA ARG A 655 5.90 -5.07 8.45
C ARG A 655 6.90 -5.83 7.59
N ALA A 656 6.88 -7.16 7.62
CA ALA A 656 7.95 -7.96 7.06
C ALA A 656 7.47 -9.10 6.15
N LEU A 657 6.22 -9.56 6.19
CA LEU A 657 5.84 -10.84 5.58
C LEU A 657 4.75 -10.75 4.47
N GLN A 658 4.16 -9.57 4.24
CA GLN A 658 3.02 -9.40 3.34
C GLN A 658 3.35 -9.53 1.83
N SER A 659 4.48 -9.00 1.39
CA SER A 659 4.90 -9.01 -0.01
C SER A 659 6.41 -9.10 -0.13
N TYR A 660 6.90 -9.32 -1.35
CA TYR A 660 8.34 -9.35 -1.63
C TYR A 660 9.00 -8.00 -1.34
N GLU A 661 8.32 -6.89 -1.63
CA GLU A 661 8.78 -5.53 -1.35
C GLU A 661 8.79 -5.24 0.15
N VAL A 662 7.76 -5.70 0.87
CA VAL A 662 7.71 -5.59 2.33
C VAL A 662 8.86 -6.40 2.95
N GLN A 663 9.11 -7.63 2.49
CA GLN A 663 10.25 -8.46 2.92
C GLN A 663 11.59 -7.80 2.60
N ALA A 664 11.79 -7.34 1.37
CA ALA A 664 13.01 -6.67 0.93
C ALA A 664 13.28 -5.38 1.73
N SER A 665 12.25 -4.58 1.99
CA SER A 665 12.35 -3.39 2.84
C SER A 665 12.77 -3.74 4.28
N ALA A 666 12.14 -4.76 4.88
CA ALA A 666 12.48 -5.24 6.21
C ALA A 666 13.92 -5.79 6.29
N ILE A 667 14.39 -6.47 5.25
CA ILE A 667 15.77 -6.95 5.12
C ILE A 667 16.77 -5.78 5.09
N LEU A 668 16.52 -4.75 4.27
CA LEU A 668 17.36 -3.56 4.21
C LEU A 668 17.40 -2.85 5.57
N GLU A 669 16.25 -2.76 6.25
CA GLU A 669 16.19 -2.16 7.58
C GLU A 669 17.00 -2.95 8.62
N ALA A 670 16.90 -4.28 8.59
CA ALA A 670 17.66 -5.16 9.49
C ALA A 670 19.17 -4.99 9.32
N PHE A 671 19.66 -4.87 8.09
CA PHE A 671 21.07 -4.57 7.83
C PHE A 671 21.46 -3.15 8.24
N ALA A 672 20.60 -2.16 8.01
CA ALA A 672 20.90 -0.77 8.35
C ALA A 672 20.97 -0.54 9.87
N ASN A 673 20.22 -1.33 10.66
CA ASN A 673 20.12 -1.17 12.11
C ASN A 673 20.21 -2.53 12.86
N PRO A 674 21.36 -3.22 12.84
CA PRO A 674 21.49 -4.58 13.38
C PRO A 674 21.28 -4.65 14.90
N THR A 675 21.35 -3.52 15.62
CA THR A 675 21.12 -3.46 17.07
C THR A 675 19.75 -2.92 17.45
N ARG A 676 18.98 -2.40 16.49
CA ARG A 676 17.65 -1.90 16.77
C ARG A 676 16.73 -3.10 16.68
N ALA A 677 16.47 -3.73 17.83
CA ALA A 677 15.38 -4.68 17.90
C ALA A 677 14.13 -4.02 17.28
N ILE A 678 13.21 -4.79 16.67
CA ILE A 678 11.84 -4.32 16.48
C ILE A 678 11.27 -4.09 17.88
N GLU A 679 11.58 -2.93 18.44
CA GLU A 679 10.95 -2.46 19.65
C GLU A 679 9.49 -2.24 19.26
N PRO A 680 8.53 -2.85 19.97
CA PRO A 680 7.12 -2.52 19.78
C PRO A 680 7.01 -1.01 19.84
N ARG A 681 6.46 -0.39 18.78
CA ARG A 681 6.40 1.07 18.65
C ARG A 681 5.93 1.68 19.97
N GLN A 682 6.82 2.36 20.69
CA GLN A 682 6.43 3.21 21.82
C GLN A 682 5.48 4.34 21.35
N ASP A 683 5.48 4.65 20.05
CA ASP A 683 4.55 5.57 19.37
C ASP A 683 3.07 5.17 19.47
N ALA A 684 2.77 3.95 19.93
CA ALA A 684 1.41 3.49 20.13
C ALA A 684 0.71 4.20 21.30
N ILE A 685 1.43 4.87 22.21
CA ILE A 685 0.83 5.53 23.37
C ILE A 685 0.31 6.92 22.98
N GLN A 686 -0.99 7.01 22.78
CA GLN A 686 -1.68 8.26 22.43
C GLN A 686 -1.83 9.18 23.64
N GLN A 687 -2.18 8.62 24.80
CA GLN A 687 -2.46 9.40 26.00
C GLN A 687 -2.26 8.55 27.26
N THR A 688 -1.81 9.18 28.35
CA THR A 688 -1.93 8.61 29.69
C THR A 688 -2.90 9.46 30.51
N LEU A 689 -3.63 8.82 31.41
CA LEU A 689 -4.54 9.49 32.33
C LEU A 689 -4.27 9.02 33.76
N HIS A 690 -4.03 9.97 34.66
CA HIS A 690 -3.89 9.69 36.08
C HIS A 690 -5.10 10.20 36.85
N CYS A 691 -5.85 9.28 37.46
CA CYS A 691 -7.02 9.61 38.25
C CYS A 691 -6.87 9.01 39.66
N LYS A 692 -6.67 9.90 40.66
CA LYS A 692 -6.39 9.56 42.06
C LYS A 692 -5.08 8.75 42.19
N ASP A 693 -5.16 7.42 42.29
CA ASP A 693 -4.03 6.50 42.50
C ASP A 693 -3.88 5.50 41.34
N ARG A 694 -4.42 5.83 40.17
CA ARG A 694 -4.59 4.89 39.06
C ARG A 694 -4.16 5.50 37.75
N ILE A 695 -3.46 4.69 36.96
CA ILE A 695 -2.95 5.08 35.65
C ILE A 695 -3.70 4.28 34.60
N MET A 696 -4.24 5.02 33.63
CA MET A 696 -4.85 4.50 32.42
C MET A 696 -4.00 4.93 31.23
N LEU A 697 -4.01 4.10 30.19
CA LEU A 697 -3.21 4.27 29.00
C LEU A 697 -4.12 4.10 27.79
N LEU A 698 -4.20 5.12 26.96
CA LEU A 698 -4.77 5.00 25.63
C LEU A 698 -3.65 4.62 24.69
N SER A 699 -3.72 3.42 24.12
CA SER A 699 -2.76 2.96 23.15
C SER A 699 -3.45 2.24 22.00
N ASN A 700 -3.09 2.57 20.76
CA ASN A 700 -3.74 2.04 19.55
C ASN A 700 -5.28 2.15 19.60
N ASN A 701 -5.81 3.29 20.02
CA ASN A 701 -7.23 3.55 20.23
C ASN A 701 -7.91 2.63 21.26
N MET A 702 -7.15 1.83 22.02
CA MET A 702 -7.65 0.94 23.05
C MET A 702 -7.30 1.45 24.45
N LEU A 703 -8.21 1.20 25.39
CA LEU A 703 -8.05 1.66 26.76
C LEU A 703 -7.45 0.56 27.62
N TYR A 704 -6.29 0.83 28.20
CA TYR A 704 -5.58 -0.03 29.13
C TYR A 704 -5.54 0.58 30.52
N ARG A 705 -5.30 -0.27 31.51
CA ARG A 705 -5.07 0.11 32.90
C ARG A 705 -3.82 -0.54 33.48
N ALA A 706 -3.12 0.15 34.36
CA ALA A 706 -2.05 -0.47 35.12
C ALA A 706 -2.63 -1.44 36.18
N SER A 707 -1.96 -2.57 36.39
CA SER A 707 -2.23 -3.49 37.49
C SER A 707 -1.97 -2.82 38.83
N GLU A 708 -2.95 -2.86 39.74
CA GLU A 708 -2.74 -2.41 41.12
C GLU A 708 -1.63 -3.24 41.77
N THR A 709 -0.42 -2.70 41.84
CA THR A 709 0.59 -3.22 42.76
C THR A 709 1.37 -2.06 43.35
N ARG A 710 1.59 -2.14 44.67
CA ARG A 710 2.38 -1.23 45.51
C ARG A 710 3.89 -1.25 45.16
N SER A 711 4.23 -1.48 43.91
CA SER A 711 5.59 -1.68 43.41
C SER A 711 6.02 -0.46 42.61
N HIS A 712 7.18 0.09 42.95
CA HIS A 712 7.76 1.29 42.34
C HIS A 712 8.13 1.14 40.85
N SER A 713 7.81 0.04 40.18
CA SER A 713 8.03 -0.14 38.74
C SER A 713 6.71 -0.12 37.95
N LEU A 714 6.49 0.94 37.16
CA LEU A 714 5.38 1.07 36.20
C LEU A 714 5.43 0.08 35.03
N THR A 715 6.45 -0.78 34.99
CA THR A 715 6.86 -1.51 33.79
C THR A 715 6.20 -2.87 33.60
N ARG A 716 5.29 -3.34 34.46
CA ARG A 716 5.01 -4.79 34.47
C ARG A 716 3.62 -5.36 34.31
N ASN A 717 2.50 -4.64 34.27
CA ASN A 717 1.22 -5.26 33.88
C ASN A 717 0.17 -4.23 33.45
N TRP A 718 -0.21 -4.23 32.18
CA TRP A 718 -1.34 -3.46 31.64
C TRP A 718 -2.48 -4.39 31.25
N TYR A 719 -3.71 -4.09 31.67
CA TYR A 719 -4.90 -4.84 31.28
C TYR A 719 -5.77 -4.00 30.36
N MET A 720 -6.22 -4.59 29.25
CA MET A 720 -7.21 -3.96 28.39
C MET A 720 -8.53 -3.82 29.15
N VAL A 721 -9.02 -2.60 29.27
CA VAL A 721 -10.33 -2.26 29.84
C VAL A 721 -11.39 -2.29 28.76
N SER A 722 -11.08 -1.75 27.57
CA SER A 722 -12.06 -1.65 26.48
C SER A 722 -11.36 -1.50 25.11
N PRO A 723 -11.82 -2.21 24.06
CA PRO A 723 -11.12 -2.32 22.78
C PRO A 723 -11.28 -1.13 21.81
N GLY A 724 -11.79 0.04 22.25
CA GLY A 724 -11.82 1.22 21.38
C GLY A 724 -12.97 1.25 20.38
N PRO A 725 -12.91 2.12 19.35
CA PRO A 725 -11.79 3.01 18.98
C PRO A 725 -11.87 4.42 19.62
N TYR A 726 -11.07 4.69 20.64
CA TYR A 726 -11.01 6.01 21.30
C TYR A 726 -9.93 6.90 20.70
N ILE A 727 -10.24 8.18 20.49
CA ILE A 727 -9.28 9.23 20.09
C ILE A 727 -8.67 9.91 21.31
N TRP A 728 -9.49 10.21 22.32
CA TRP A 728 -9.08 10.98 23.50
C TRP A 728 -9.87 10.55 24.73
N LEU A 729 -9.29 10.69 25.92
CA LEU A 729 -9.91 10.34 27.19
C LEU A 729 -9.79 11.49 28.19
N THR A 730 -10.79 11.58 29.05
CA THR A 730 -10.73 12.40 30.26
C THR A 730 -11.52 11.72 31.37
N ALA A 731 -11.29 12.13 32.62
CA ALA A 731 -12.05 11.61 33.74
C ALA A 731 -12.50 12.75 34.65
N TYR A 732 -13.74 12.65 35.12
CA TYR A 732 -14.28 13.57 36.11
C TYR A 732 -14.96 12.78 37.22
N ARG A 733 -14.52 13.03 38.46
CA ARG A 733 -14.89 12.24 39.64
C ARG A 733 -14.56 10.76 39.43
N ASP A 734 -15.57 9.90 39.34
CA ASP A 734 -15.42 8.46 39.11
C ASP A 734 -15.93 8.05 37.72
N VAL A 735 -16.15 8.99 36.78
CA VAL A 735 -16.65 8.70 35.43
C VAL A 735 -15.54 8.96 34.41
N VAL A 736 -15.38 8.04 33.45
CA VAL A 736 -14.49 8.22 32.30
C VAL A 736 -15.32 8.69 31.11
N PHE A 737 -14.81 9.68 30.40
CA PHE A 737 -15.34 10.14 29.13
C PHE A 737 -14.32 9.87 28.04
N ALA A 738 -14.81 9.54 26.86
CA ALA A 738 -13.99 9.25 25.69
C ALA A 738 -14.54 9.96 24.47
N VAL A 739 -13.66 10.47 23.63
CA VAL A 739 -13.97 10.82 22.25
C VAL A 739 -13.76 9.58 21.41
N TYR A 740 -14.77 9.15 20.67
CA TYR A 740 -14.67 8.02 19.75
C TYR A 740 -14.20 8.44 18.35
N SER A 741 -13.89 7.47 17.49
CA SER A 741 -13.51 7.72 16.10
C SER A 741 -14.59 8.42 15.25
N ASP A 742 -15.84 8.42 15.72
CA ASP A 742 -16.97 9.17 15.15
C ASP A 742 -17.01 10.64 15.63
N TYR A 743 -16.01 11.06 16.41
CA TYR A 743 -15.86 12.36 17.04
C TYR A 743 -16.92 12.70 18.09
N MET A 744 -17.73 11.73 18.50
CA MET A 744 -18.74 11.90 19.55
C MET A 744 -18.15 11.63 20.92
N VAL A 745 -18.78 12.20 21.95
CA VAL A 745 -18.36 11.99 23.34
C VAL A 745 -19.21 10.92 23.98
N TYR A 746 -18.56 9.86 24.44
CA TYR A 746 -19.16 8.77 25.20
C TYR A 746 -18.73 8.84 26.66
N ARG A 747 -19.60 8.37 27.55
CA ARG A 747 -19.28 8.17 28.96
C ARG A 747 -19.34 6.69 29.31
N PHE A 748 -18.47 6.28 30.22
CA PHE A 748 -18.53 4.95 30.80
C PHE A 748 -19.52 4.97 31.97
N PRO A 749 -20.64 4.22 31.92
CA PRO A 749 -21.75 4.37 32.87
C PRO A 749 -21.41 3.90 34.29
N THR A 750 -20.36 3.10 34.44
CA THR A 750 -19.98 2.54 35.72
C THR A 750 -18.87 3.36 36.37
N ALA A 751 -19.04 3.69 37.65
CA ALA A 751 -17.99 4.31 38.45
C ALA A 751 -16.69 3.52 38.31
N LEU A 752 -15.60 4.24 38.00
CA LEU A 752 -14.25 3.75 37.76
C LEU A 752 -14.00 2.57 38.66
N ARG A 753 -14.07 2.75 40.00
CA ARG A 753 -13.86 1.71 41.04
C ARG A 753 -14.43 0.31 40.74
N LYS A 754 -15.60 0.17 40.13
CA LYS A 754 -16.21 -1.14 39.82
C LYS A 754 -15.62 -1.80 38.57
N VAL A 755 -15.17 -1.00 37.60
CA VAL A 755 -14.49 -1.47 36.37
C VAL A 755 -13.22 -2.26 36.71
N TRP A 756 -12.58 -1.93 37.83
CA TRP A 756 -11.27 -2.50 38.19
C TRP A 756 -11.32 -3.88 38.84
N ARG A 757 -12.49 -4.32 39.32
CA ARG A 757 -12.61 -5.59 40.05
C ARG A 757 -12.89 -6.80 39.17
N HIS A 758 -13.25 -6.59 37.91
CA HIS A 758 -13.56 -7.68 36.99
C HIS A 758 -12.81 -7.49 35.67
N SER A 759 -11.95 -8.44 35.30
CA SER A 759 -11.24 -8.45 34.01
C SER A 759 -12.16 -8.80 32.82
N LYS A 760 -13.42 -9.15 33.07
CA LYS A 760 -14.36 -9.58 32.03
C LYS A 760 -15.07 -8.36 31.43
N TRP A 761 -14.42 -7.72 30.46
CA TRP A 761 -15.03 -6.71 29.57
C TRP A 761 -16.31 -7.19 28.87
N LYS A 762 -16.56 -8.51 28.83
CA LYS A 762 -17.76 -9.17 28.27
C LYS A 762 -19.06 -8.93 29.08
N ASN A 763 -19.07 -8.10 30.12
CA ASN A 763 -20.33 -7.78 30.80
C ASN A 763 -21.16 -6.83 29.92
N PRO A 764 -22.34 -7.24 29.40
CA PRO A 764 -23.15 -6.39 28.54
C PRO A 764 -23.64 -5.10 29.23
N ALA A 765 -23.56 -5.02 30.56
CA ALA A 765 -23.82 -3.80 31.32
C ALA A 765 -22.72 -2.72 31.17
N TRP A 766 -21.61 -3.02 30.50
CA TRP A 766 -20.45 -2.14 30.34
C TRP A 766 -20.36 -1.51 28.94
N LYS A 767 -21.52 -1.23 28.34
CA LYS A 767 -21.59 -0.47 27.10
C LYS A 767 -21.31 1.00 27.38
N TRP A 768 -20.45 1.60 26.57
CA TRP A 768 -20.29 3.05 26.53
C TRP A 768 -21.62 3.69 26.11
N GLU A 769 -22.00 4.75 26.80
CA GLU A 769 -23.22 5.51 26.51
C GLU A 769 -22.83 6.80 25.81
N LEU A 770 -23.52 7.15 24.72
CA LEU A 770 -23.36 8.47 24.11
C LEU A 770 -23.71 9.53 25.18
N ALA A 771 -22.76 10.43 25.45
CA ALA A 771 -22.90 11.47 26.45
C ALA A 771 -23.27 12.81 25.80
N ALA A 772 -22.62 13.15 24.69
CA ALA A 772 -22.89 14.36 23.92
C ALA A 772 -22.73 14.09 22.43
N ASP A 773 -23.65 14.65 21.65
CA ASP A 773 -23.52 14.82 20.21
C ASP A 773 -22.64 16.04 19.92
N GLY A 774 -21.74 15.92 18.95
CA GLY A 774 -20.86 17.00 18.53
C GLY A 774 -19.46 16.51 18.19
N SER A 775 -18.93 17.03 17.09
CA SER A 775 -17.66 16.61 16.50
C SER A 775 -16.46 17.28 17.17
N VAL A 776 -15.96 16.67 18.25
CA VAL A 776 -14.77 17.10 18.97
C VAL A 776 -13.62 16.10 18.81
N THR A 777 -12.39 16.57 18.86
CA THR A 777 -11.16 15.74 18.72
C THR A 777 -10.45 15.49 20.04
N ALA A 778 -10.59 16.41 20.99
CA ALA A 778 -10.03 16.30 22.34
C ALA A 778 -10.99 16.92 23.36
N ILE A 779 -10.99 16.38 24.58
CA ILE A 779 -11.84 16.87 25.68
C ILE A 779 -11.06 17.00 27.00
N ALA A 780 -11.43 17.97 27.81
CA ALA A 780 -10.99 18.13 29.19
C ALA A 780 -12.13 18.62 30.06
N ILE A 781 -12.15 18.26 31.34
CA ILE A 781 -13.22 18.67 32.26
C ILE A 781 -12.61 19.48 33.40
N SER A 782 -13.15 20.69 33.62
CA SER A 782 -12.84 21.52 34.78
C SER A 782 -14.12 22.02 35.42
N ASP A 783 -14.23 21.89 36.74
CA ASP A 783 -15.34 22.45 37.54
C ASP A 783 -16.75 22.09 37.04
N GLY A 784 -16.92 20.86 36.54
CA GLY A 784 -18.21 20.38 36.02
C GLY A 784 -18.54 20.86 34.61
N ILE A 785 -17.62 21.55 33.94
CA ILE A 785 -17.72 21.97 32.54
C ILE A 785 -16.76 21.13 31.71
N MET A 786 -17.28 20.49 30.67
CA MET A 786 -16.46 19.84 29.65
C MET A 786 -16.11 20.85 28.58
N TYR A 787 -14.83 20.92 28.22
CA TYR A 787 -14.30 21.68 27.11
C TYR A 787 -13.88 20.70 26.01
N GLY A 788 -14.13 21.06 24.76
CA GLY A 788 -13.80 20.26 23.59
C GLY A 788 -13.18 21.09 22.47
N VAL A 789 -12.24 20.51 21.73
CA VAL A 789 -11.72 21.10 20.48
C VAL A 789 -12.56 20.55 19.33
N GLY A 790 -13.22 21.42 18.57
CA GLY A 790 -13.99 21.03 17.39
C GLY A 790 -13.10 20.65 16.20
N LEU A 791 -13.69 19.99 15.20
CA LEU A 791 -13.02 19.70 13.92
C LEU A 791 -12.57 20.95 13.13
N ASP A 792 -13.09 22.11 13.50
CA ASP A 792 -12.79 23.42 12.93
C ASP A 792 -11.75 24.21 13.75
N ASP A 793 -11.02 23.52 14.64
CA ASP A 793 -10.03 24.07 15.57
C ASP A 793 -10.58 25.14 16.54
N ASN A 794 -11.90 25.28 16.62
CA ASN A 794 -12.56 26.11 17.62
C ASN A 794 -12.71 25.37 18.94
N MET A 795 -12.77 26.13 20.02
CA MET A 795 -13.02 25.56 21.33
C MET A 795 -14.46 25.74 21.76
N TYR A 796 -15.02 24.66 22.26
CA TYR A 796 -16.39 24.56 22.73
C TYR A 796 -16.42 24.14 24.19
N TYR A 797 -17.55 24.37 24.83
CA TYR A 797 -17.82 23.89 26.18
C TYR A 797 -19.27 23.45 26.35
N GLN A 798 -19.50 22.57 27.31
CA GLN A 798 -20.82 22.11 27.71
C GLN A 798 -20.80 21.75 29.20
N ALA A 799 -21.84 22.16 29.94
CA ALA A 799 -21.98 21.80 31.34
C ALA A 799 -22.36 20.31 31.47
N LEU A 800 -21.63 19.56 32.29
CA LEU A 800 -21.85 18.11 32.46
C LEU A 800 -23.25 17.78 32.95
N ASP A 801 -23.82 18.60 33.84
CA ASP A 801 -25.15 18.37 34.40
C ASP A 801 -26.28 18.52 33.36
N ASN A 802 -25.99 19.23 32.26
CA ASN A 802 -26.93 19.44 31.14
C ASN A 802 -26.59 18.58 29.92
N MET A 803 -25.54 17.76 30.00
CA MET A 803 -25.01 16.99 28.89
C MET A 803 -25.90 15.76 28.62
N THR A 804 -26.45 15.72 27.41
CA THR A 804 -27.30 14.66 26.87
C THR A 804 -26.90 14.38 25.42
N PRO A 805 -27.29 13.22 24.85
CA PRO A 805 -27.04 12.92 23.44
C PRO A 805 -27.62 13.94 22.44
N GLN A 806 -28.48 14.86 22.86
CA GLN A 806 -29.09 15.89 22.01
C GLN A 806 -28.64 17.31 22.38
N SER A 807 -27.87 17.47 23.46
CA SER A 807 -27.42 18.80 23.89
C SER A 807 -26.30 19.33 23.01
N HIS A 808 -26.35 20.61 22.67
CA HIS A 808 -25.35 21.24 21.81
C HIS A 808 -24.17 21.83 22.58
N TRP A 809 -23.02 21.82 21.94
CA TRP A 809 -21.80 22.47 22.39
C TRP A 809 -21.90 23.99 22.20
N ALA A 810 -21.49 24.77 23.21
CA ALA A 810 -21.43 26.22 23.14
C ALA A 810 -20.00 26.68 22.79
N LEU A 811 -19.86 27.61 21.86
CA LEU A 811 -18.56 28.18 21.50
C LEU A 811 -17.99 29.00 22.67
N VAL A 812 -16.73 28.78 23.05
CA VAL A 812 -16.06 29.57 24.10
C VAL A 812 -15.85 31.03 23.66
N GLY A 813 -15.73 31.26 22.34
CA GLY A 813 -15.59 32.59 21.74
C GLY A 813 -14.18 33.14 21.87
N LEU A 814 -13.17 32.35 21.48
CA LEU A 814 -11.77 32.78 21.45
C LEU A 814 -11.54 33.80 20.32
N SER A 815 -10.59 34.71 20.53
CA SER A 815 -10.22 35.72 19.52
C SER A 815 -9.61 35.12 18.25
N LYS A 816 -9.01 33.92 18.36
CA LYS A 816 -8.45 33.18 17.23
C LYS A 816 -8.53 31.67 17.50
N PRO A 817 -9.00 30.85 16.53
CA PRO A 817 -8.91 29.40 16.61
C PRO A 817 -7.45 28.95 16.74
N MET A 818 -7.21 27.85 17.44
CA MET A 818 -5.87 27.26 17.59
C MET A 818 -5.98 25.75 17.38
N PRO A 819 -5.22 25.15 16.44
CA PRO A 819 -5.28 23.73 16.15
C PRO A 819 -4.61 22.93 17.26
N LEU A 820 -5.36 22.66 18.33
CA LEU A 820 -4.88 21.93 19.49
C LEU A 820 -4.97 20.43 19.24
N GLN A 821 -3.87 19.73 19.48
CA GLN A 821 -3.76 18.27 19.36
C GLN A 821 -4.30 17.52 20.58
N GLY A 822 -4.49 18.22 21.70
CA GLY A 822 -4.91 17.61 22.96
C GLY A 822 -5.32 18.62 24.01
N LEU A 823 -6.18 18.20 24.93
CA LEU A 823 -6.65 18.99 26.08
C LEU A 823 -6.48 18.22 27.40
N ALA A 824 -6.14 18.94 28.46
CA ALA A 824 -6.13 18.42 29.83
C ALA A 824 -6.59 19.50 30.82
N SER A 825 -6.99 19.08 32.03
CA SER A 825 -7.31 20.01 33.12
C SER A 825 -6.44 19.74 34.33
N LEU A 826 -6.04 20.80 35.03
CA LEU A 826 -5.38 20.72 36.32
C LEU A 826 -5.75 21.93 37.17
N GLN A 827 -6.26 21.68 38.38
CA GLN A 827 -6.55 22.73 39.38
C GLN A 827 -7.44 23.87 38.86
N GLY A 828 -8.51 23.55 38.13
CA GLY A 828 -9.44 24.55 37.61
C GLY A 828 -9.01 25.17 36.26
N ALA A 829 -7.76 24.94 35.82
CA ALA A 829 -7.26 25.45 34.56
C ALA A 829 -7.36 24.40 33.44
N ILE A 830 -7.60 24.87 32.22
CA ILE A 830 -7.56 24.05 31.00
C ILE A 830 -6.24 24.30 30.27
N TYR A 831 -5.60 23.22 29.85
CA TYR A 831 -4.35 23.23 29.09
C TYR A 831 -4.56 22.59 27.73
N GLY A 832 -3.93 23.15 26.70
CA GLY A 832 -3.96 22.65 25.33
C GLY A 832 -2.55 22.45 24.77
N ALA A 833 -2.34 21.41 23.98
CA ALA A 833 -1.08 21.16 23.28
C ALA A 833 -1.19 21.55 21.80
N HIS A 834 -0.21 22.30 21.29
CA HIS A 834 -0.09 22.58 19.85
C HIS A 834 1.39 22.46 19.46
N GLY A 835 1.72 21.39 18.74
CA GLY A 835 3.10 20.97 18.52
C GLY A 835 3.77 20.65 19.85
N ASN A 836 5.01 21.12 20.04
CA ASN A 836 5.80 20.88 21.26
C ASN A 836 5.57 21.95 22.36
N ARG A 837 4.46 22.70 22.29
CA ARG A 837 4.16 23.79 23.23
C ARG A 837 2.83 23.55 23.93
N ILE A 838 2.81 23.89 25.21
CA ILE A 838 1.61 23.83 26.04
C ILE A 838 1.10 25.23 26.28
N TYR A 839 -0.21 25.40 26.15
CA TYR A 839 -0.92 26.63 26.39
C TYR A 839 -1.89 26.43 27.56
N VAL A 840 -2.18 27.48 28.31
CA VAL A 840 -3.21 27.52 29.34
C VAL A 840 -4.31 28.48 28.89
N LEU A 841 -5.56 28.07 29.08
CA LEU A 841 -6.72 28.86 28.71
C LEU A 841 -6.98 29.94 29.76
N ASN A 842 -6.91 31.19 29.35
CA ASN A 842 -7.35 32.32 30.13
C ASN A 842 -8.83 32.59 29.87
N LEU A 843 -9.70 32.10 30.75
CA LEU A 843 -11.15 32.22 30.60
C LEU A 843 -11.64 33.68 30.64
N THR A 844 -11.01 34.54 31.44
CA THR A 844 -11.37 35.96 31.56
C THR A 844 -11.02 36.72 30.29
N GLY A 845 -9.84 36.45 29.72
CA GLY A 845 -9.36 37.09 28.50
C GLY A 845 -9.77 36.39 27.20
N ARG A 846 -10.39 35.21 27.27
CA ARG A 846 -10.77 34.35 26.13
C ARG A 846 -9.63 34.15 25.11
N HIS A 847 -8.44 33.85 25.60
CA HIS A 847 -7.27 33.54 24.78
C HIS A 847 -6.39 32.47 25.43
N TRP A 848 -5.43 31.97 24.65
CA TRP A 848 -4.43 31.00 25.07
C TRP A 848 -3.14 31.71 25.47
N ASP A 849 -2.71 31.51 26.71
CA ASP A 849 -1.42 31.97 27.21
C ASP A 849 -0.40 30.82 27.12
N LEU A 850 0.84 31.12 26.75
CA LEU A 850 1.89 30.10 26.72
C LEU A 850 2.18 29.62 28.15
N SER A 851 2.11 28.31 28.37
CA SER A 851 2.42 27.70 29.66
C SER A 851 3.92 27.40 29.78
N ALA A 852 4.45 27.48 31.01
CA ALA A 852 5.80 27.02 31.31
C ALA A 852 5.94 25.48 31.31
N ARG A 853 4.83 24.75 31.17
CA ARG A 853 4.82 23.28 31.13
C ARG A 853 5.37 22.77 29.80
N GLN A 854 6.14 21.68 29.88
CA GLN A 854 6.62 20.97 28.69
C GLN A 854 5.64 19.91 28.19
N TYR A 855 4.78 19.39 29.08
CA TYR A 855 3.81 18.32 28.78
C TYR A 855 2.42 18.68 29.31
N LEU A 856 1.37 18.12 28.70
CA LEU A 856 0.01 18.25 29.21
C LEU A 856 -0.09 17.65 30.63
N PRO A 857 -0.85 18.26 31.54
CA PRO A 857 -1.13 17.64 32.83
C PRO A 857 -1.68 16.22 32.69
N GLY A 858 -1.08 15.27 33.42
CA GLY A 858 -1.46 13.86 33.37
C GLY A 858 -0.80 13.05 32.25
N ASP A 859 0.00 13.69 31.38
CA ASP A 859 0.82 13.03 30.37
C ASP A 859 2.15 12.56 30.96
N PHE A 860 2.28 11.26 31.14
CA PHE A 860 3.46 10.56 31.65
C PHE A 860 4.16 9.75 30.57
N ARG A 861 3.86 9.98 29.28
CA ARG A 861 4.52 9.28 28.17
C ARG A 861 6.03 9.42 28.18
N HIS A 862 6.55 10.53 28.71
CA HIS A 862 7.98 10.77 28.87
C HIS A 862 8.63 9.94 30.00
N LEU A 863 7.84 9.26 30.84
CA LEU A 863 8.31 8.38 31.92
C LEU A 863 8.13 6.89 31.60
N LEU A 864 7.28 6.57 30.61
CA LEU A 864 7.04 5.23 30.08
C LEU A 864 8.02 4.94 28.94
#